data_AF-A0AA35PWP0-F1
#
_entry.id   AF-A0AA35PWP0-F1
#
_cell.length_a   1.000
_cell.length_b   1.000
_cell.length_c   1.000
_cell.angle_alpha   90.00
_cell.angle_beta   90.00
_cell.angle_gamma   90.00
#
_symmetry.space_group_name_H-M   'P 1'
#
loop_
_entity.id
_entity.type
_entity.pdbx_description
1 polymer ?
#
loop_
_entity_poly.entity_id
_entity_poly.type
_entity_poly.pdbx_seq_one_letter_code
_entity_poly.pdbx_strand_id
1 'polypeptide(L)'
;MSNRRIFVVGATGAQGLPVCRGLVKDGAYSLRVLTRNANSSRAKQLAELGDVEFLEGTFASNEDLRNGLKGCWGAFINIDGFNCGEKTETYWTIRAYELAVETGIKFFVFGNLDYVYKKSGYDPRFRCGHYDGKGRMAEWILSQRKGNDMGVAIFTTGPYMEMTIASQTPMTPHYQDGAVLWVAPLGDGAVPHVSLEDCEHYVRWLFDHPERSDGMDLEVAIDHIRYADLAAAFQKVTGKPAQYIDVPLSEYFDRAPISHQPAAYNADPSDPATMTFKENFTGFWTMWAHSGRNQGVITRNYQLLDEIHPTRIRTAEEFFRREEERRRSLGIETLFEAIQKDELKSEIAIIGGTGAQGLPVVQGKRHLVTLSESGRYRVRALTRNLQSPRAKLISDLPNVTLVRGSQDNQEDLHNLFRGAHGAWVNLDGFTLGEKDELFYGFRAYEIARSERVQHYVWANIEYALENAGFDERYHCGHMESKGRVGKFILSLGQDGMKSTLFSTGPYMDMLMDGMFVPLEQPDGTFAWLNPAPSDVKLPLIALLDVGIYNLWIFDNPTKSAGMDLSVVTDNVSFTEIAETFTEVTGKKAAHATVPFEKYANVAEPYPNAFVNWVLGPNAARDDSVMTWRDNFGAWWQYWGGGITKPRDVAILDRIHPTRIKSLKDWMEKVGYSGHRRSVLKMVDDWAEKTRAN
;
A
#
# COMPACT_ATOMS: atom_id res chain seq x y z
N MET A 1 42.26 -28.49 21.03
CA MET A 1 41.32 -27.89 22.00
C MET A 1 40.02 -28.66 21.89
N SER A 2 39.39 -29.05 23.01
CA SER A 2 38.07 -29.71 22.96
C SER A 2 37.09 -28.74 22.29
N ASN A 3 36.53 -29.13 21.15
CA ASN A 3 35.73 -28.24 20.31
C ASN A 3 34.37 -28.00 21.01
N ARG A 4 34.19 -26.83 21.66
CA ARG A 4 32.93 -26.47 22.34
C ARG A 4 31.89 -26.13 21.27
N ARG A 5 31.16 -27.15 20.84
CA ARG A 5 30.10 -26.98 19.86
C ARG A 5 28.80 -26.49 20.52
N ILE A 6 28.18 -25.46 19.96
CA ILE A 6 26.88 -24.93 20.39
C ILE A 6 25.81 -25.32 19.38
N PHE A 7 24.76 -25.99 19.85
CA PHE A 7 23.55 -26.18 19.05
C PHE A 7 22.69 -24.91 19.09
N VAL A 8 22.25 -24.42 17.94
CA VAL A 8 21.51 -23.15 17.84
C VAL A 8 20.17 -23.35 17.13
N VAL A 9 19.08 -23.06 17.84
CA VAL A 9 17.74 -22.89 17.26
C VAL A 9 17.46 -21.40 17.09
N GLY A 10 17.00 -21.00 15.90
CA GLY A 10 16.75 -19.60 15.57
C GLY A 10 17.95 -18.85 14.98
N ALA A 11 19.00 -19.57 14.55
CA ALA A 11 20.24 -19.00 14.02
C ALA A 11 20.03 -18.04 12.83
N THR A 12 19.08 -18.34 11.93
CA THR A 12 18.75 -17.51 10.75
C THR A 12 17.76 -16.38 11.07
N GLY A 13 17.40 -16.19 12.35
CA GLY A 13 16.61 -15.06 12.83
C GLY A 13 17.43 -13.78 12.98
N ALA A 14 16.75 -12.64 13.19
CA ALA A 14 17.42 -11.34 13.34
C ALA A 14 18.38 -11.31 14.54
N GLN A 15 17.97 -11.87 15.68
CA GLN A 15 18.81 -12.01 16.88
C GLN A 15 19.83 -13.14 16.77
N GLY A 16 19.47 -14.24 16.11
CA GLY A 16 20.34 -15.42 16.01
C GLY A 16 21.62 -15.17 15.21
N LEU A 17 21.54 -14.36 14.15
CA LEU A 17 22.69 -14.12 13.27
C LEU A 17 23.86 -13.40 14.00
N PRO A 18 23.65 -12.26 14.71
CA PRO A 18 24.68 -11.68 15.57
C PRO A 18 25.20 -12.62 16.65
N VAL A 19 24.30 -13.38 17.31
CA VAL A 19 24.69 -14.35 18.34
C VAL A 19 25.65 -15.41 17.78
N CYS A 20 25.31 -15.99 16.62
CA CYS A 20 26.18 -16.94 15.94
C CYS A 20 27.54 -16.32 15.60
N ARG A 21 27.55 -15.08 15.07
CA ARG A 21 28.78 -14.35 14.75
C ARG A 21 29.67 -14.15 15.98
N GLY A 22 29.12 -13.73 17.12
CA GLY A 22 29.88 -13.54 18.37
C GLY A 22 30.46 -14.84 18.93
N LEU A 23 29.75 -15.96 18.79
CA LEU A 23 30.21 -17.26 19.26
C LEU A 23 31.42 -17.78 18.44
N VAL A 24 31.42 -17.61 17.13
CA VAL A 24 32.50 -18.16 16.26
C VAL A 24 33.67 -17.21 16.02
N LYS A 25 33.53 -15.93 16.37
CA LYS A 25 34.44 -14.81 15.99
C LYS A 25 35.93 -15.09 16.19
N ASP A 26 36.30 -15.78 17.25
CA ASP A 26 37.68 -16.08 17.66
C ASP A 26 37.99 -17.59 17.68
N GLY A 27 37.08 -18.42 17.16
CA GLY A 27 37.20 -19.88 17.16
C GLY A 27 36.99 -20.54 18.52
N ALA A 28 36.53 -19.81 19.54
CA ALA A 28 36.23 -20.40 20.85
C ALA A 28 35.09 -21.44 20.81
N TYR A 29 34.12 -21.24 19.90
CA TYR A 29 33.00 -22.14 19.68
C TYR A 29 32.87 -22.51 18.20
N SER A 30 32.36 -23.71 17.96
CA SER A 30 31.80 -24.14 16.67
C SER A 30 30.28 -24.22 16.78
N LEU A 31 29.56 -24.13 15.67
CA LEU A 31 28.10 -24.14 15.67
C LEU A 31 27.52 -25.35 14.96
N ARG A 32 26.41 -25.85 15.49
CA ARG A 32 25.43 -26.61 14.72
C ARG A 32 24.13 -25.82 14.69
N VAL A 33 23.70 -25.38 13.52
CA VAL A 33 22.53 -24.51 13.36
C VAL A 33 21.36 -25.27 12.77
N LEU A 34 20.21 -25.22 13.44
CA LEU A 34 18.96 -25.77 12.93
C LEU A 34 18.31 -24.77 11.97
N THR A 35 18.04 -25.19 10.74
CA THR A 35 17.36 -24.37 9.74
C THR A 35 16.37 -25.20 8.94
N ARG A 36 15.28 -24.59 8.49
CA ARG A 36 14.34 -25.26 7.56
C ARG A 36 14.88 -25.30 6.12
N ASN A 37 15.88 -24.47 5.81
CA ASN A 37 16.47 -24.36 4.48
C ASN A 37 17.91 -23.83 4.59
N ALA A 38 18.88 -24.71 4.38
CA ALA A 38 20.31 -24.38 4.40
C ALA A 38 20.75 -23.52 3.21
N ASN A 39 19.91 -23.39 2.17
CA ASN A 39 20.18 -22.56 0.99
C ASN A 39 19.60 -21.15 1.06
N SER A 40 18.93 -20.78 2.16
CA SER A 40 18.42 -19.42 2.36
C SER A 40 19.54 -18.36 2.39
N SER A 41 19.24 -17.11 2.04
CA SER A 41 20.24 -16.03 2.05
C SER A 41 20.93 -15.86 3.40
N ARG A 42 20.18 -15.95 4.50
CA ARG A 42 20.72 -15.89 5.87
C ARG A 42 21.52 -17.13 6.25
N ALA A 43 21.16 -18.31 5.76
CA ALA A 43 21.99 -19.50 5.96
C ALA A 43 23.34 -19.37 5.22
N LYS A 44 23.35 -18.82 4.01
CA LYS A 44 24.59 -18.51 3.29
C LYS A 44 25.47 -17.51 4.04
N GLN A 45 24.89 -16.46 4.63
CA GLN A 45 25.62 -15.53 5.50
C GLN A 45 26.23 -16.22 6.71
N LEU A 46 25.51 -17.14 7.37
CA LEU A 46 26.05 -17.93 8.48
C LEU A 46 27.21 -18.82 8.04
N ALA A 47 27.15 -19.40 6.84
CA ALA A 47 28.21 -20.25 6.31
C ALA A 47 29.54 -19.51 6.11
N GLU A 48 29.49 -18.18 5.92
CA GLU A 48 30.68 -17.33 5.80
C GLU A 48 31.37 -17.06 7.15
N LEU A 49 30.72 -17.36 8.28
CA LEU A 49 31.24 -17.07 9.63
C LEU A 49 32.28 -18.09 10.15
N GLY A 50 32.53 -19.20 9.44
CA GLY A 50 33.53 -20.20 9.81
C GLY A 50 32.95 -21.59 10.10
N ASP A 51 33.25 -22.17 11.27
CA ASP A 51 32.87 -23.53 11.65
C ASP A 51 31.37 -23.63 12.03
N VAL A 52 30.53 -23.69 10.99
CA VAL A 52 29.07 -23.79 11.08
C VAL A 52 28.58 -25.04 10.35
N GLU A 53 28.07 -26.00 11.11
CA GLU A 53 27.38 -27.19 10.61
C GLU A 53 25.87 -26.91 10.49
N PHE A 54 25.29 -27.11 9.30
CA PHE A 54 23.84 -26.96 9.10
C PHE A 54 23.13 -28.30 9.32
N LEU A 55 22.07 -28.26 10.14
CA LEU A 55 21.10 -29.33 10.26
C LEU A 55 19.78 -28.85 9.66
N GLU A 56 19.38 -29.43 8.52
CA GLU A 56 18.06 -29.17 7.97
C GLU A 56 16.99 -29.90 8.77
N GLY A 57 16.02 -29.17 9.30
CA GLY A 57 14.97 -29.69 10.15
C GLY A 57 14.11 -28.60 10.76
N THR A 58 13.30 -28.98 11.75
CA THR A 58 12.38 -28.08 12.45
C THR A 58 12.53 -28.20 13.96
N PHE A 59 12.37 -27.07 14.67
CA PHE A 59 12.29 -27.11 16.14
C PHE A 59 11.05 -27.91 16.61
N ALA A 60 10.08 -28.10 15.72
CA ALA A 60 8.87 -28.85 15.98
C ALA A 60 9.02 -30.36 15.71
N SER A 61 10.19 -30.93 15.99
CA SER A 61 10.51 -32.35 15.83
C SER A 61 11.42 -32.82 16.97
N ASN A 62 11.00 -33.85 17.71
CA ASN A 62 11.84 -34.46 18.73
C ASN A 62 13.12 -35.07 18.13
N GLU A 63 13.02 -35.63 16.92
CA GLU A 63 14.16 -36.25 16.24
C GLU A 63 15.18 -35.20 15.82
N ASP A 64 14.73 -34.10 15.21
CA ASP A 64 15.62 -33.02 14.75
C ASP A 64 16.31 -32.33 15.92
N LEU A 65 15.55 -32.04 17.00
CA LEU A 65 16.11 -31.47 18.23
C LEU A 65 17.15 -32.41 18.85
N ARG A 66 16.85 -33.71 18.97
CA ARG A 66 17.79 -34.70 19.52
C ARG A 66 19.06 -34.80 18.66
N ASN A 67 18.91 -34.87 17.34
CA ASN A 67 20.03 -34.92 16.40
C ASN A 67 20.89 -33.65 16.47
N GLY A 68 20.25 -32.49 16.63
CA GLY A 68 20.90 -31.21 16.84
C GLY A 68 21.73 -31.17 18.12
N LEU A 69 21.14 -31.55 19.25
CA LEU A 69 21.77 -31.48 20.57
C LEU A 69 22.87 -32.52 20.76
N LYS A 70 22.77 -33.70 20.12
CA LYS A 70 23.71 -34.81 20.29
C LYS A 70 25.17 -34.41 20.01
N GLY A 71 26.02 -34.56 21.02
CA GLY A 71 27.46 -34.30 20.94
C GLY A 71 27.84 -32.82 21.01
N CYS A 72 26.89 -31.91 21.24
CA CYS A 72 27.17 -30.50 21.51
C CYS A 72 27.54 -30.29 22.99
N TRP A 73 28.34 -29.27 23.27
CA TRP A 73 28.68 -28.85 24.63
C TRP A 73 27.59 -27.94 25.23
N GLY A 74 27.09 -26.99 24.43
CA GLY A 74 26.08 -26.03 24.84
C GLY A 74 24.92 -25.94 23.85
N ALA A 75 23.85 -25.27 24.25
CA ALA A 75 22.72 -24.98 23.37
C ALA A 75 22.21 -23.55 23.56
N PHE A 76 21.96 -22.83 22.46
CA PHE A 76 21.19 -21.58 22.44
C PHE A 76 19.84 -21.84 21.78
N ILE A 77 18.76 -21.82 22.56
CA ILE A 77 17.42 -22.12 22.08
C ILE A 77 16.59 -20.84 22.04
N ASN A 78 16.29 -20.36 20.83
CA ASN A 78 15.38 -19.24 20.61
C ASN A 78 14.30 -19.63 19.58
N ILE A 79 13.09 -19.87 20.07
CA ILE A 79 11.93 -20.20 19.24
C ILE A 79 11.20 -18.89 18.88
N ASP A 80 10.67 -18.82 17.66
CA ASP A 80 9.91 -17.65 17.20
C ASP A 80 8.43 -17.79 17.58
N GLY A 81 8.00 -17.04 18.60
CA GLY A 81 6.61 -16.98 19.03
C GLY A 81 5.66 -16.39 17.98
N PHE A 82 6.12 -15.49 17.10
CA PHE A 82 5.32 -14.97 15.99
C PHE A 82 5.12 -16.02 14.89
N ASN A 83 5.96 -17.04 14.82
CA ASN A 83 5.75 -18.17 13.94
C ASN A 83 4.66 -19.09 14.48
N CYS A 84 4.84 -19.60 15.70
CA CYS A 84 4.11 -20.79 16.15
C CYS A 84 3.05 -20.54 17.23
N GLY A 85 3.02 -19.35 17.83
CA GLY A 85 2.12 -19.00 18.92
C GLY A 85 2.55 -19.57 20.28
N GLU A 86 1.99 -19.01 21.34
CA GLU A 86 2.40 -19.25 22.73
C GLU A 86 2.35 -20.73 23.15
N LYS A 87 1.29 -21.47 22.77
CA LYS A 87 1.12 -22.88 23.14
C LYS A 87 2.22 -23.76 22.53
N THR A 88 2.44 -23.61 21.23
CA THR A 88 3.44 -24.37 20.48
C THR A 88 4.84 -24.03 20.97
N GLU A 89 5.12 -22.74 21.19
CA GLU A 89 6.39 -22.29 21.74
C GLU A 89 6.66 -22.87 23.14
N THR A 90 5.64 -22.88 24.01
CA THR A 90 5.72 -23.47 25.36
C THR A 90 6.10 -24.95 25.29
N TYR A 91 5.36 -25.74 24.50
CA TYR A 91 5.60 -27.18 24.37
C TYR A 91 7.01 -27.48 23.84
N TRP A 92 7.41 -26.83 22.75
CA TRP A 92 8.71 -27.11 22.14
C TRP A 92 9.88 -26.57 22.96
N THR A 93 9.68 -25.53 23.78
CA THR A 93 10.68 -25.09 24.76
C THR A 93 10.91 -26.15 25.83
N ILE A 94 9.84 -26.73 26.39
CA ILE A 94 9.92 -27.84 27.35
C ILE A 94 10.67 -29.02 26.72
N ARG A 95 10.27 -29.44 25.51
CA ARG A 95 10.90 -30.56 24.81
C ARG A 95 12.37 -30.30 24.49
N ALA A 96 12.73 -29.09 24.07
CA ALA A 96 14.12 -28.74 23.81
C ALA A 96 14.98 -28.80 25.08
N TYR A 97 14.45 -28.34 26.23
CA TYR A 97 15.14 -28.45 27.52
C TYR A 97 15.31 -29.91 27.95
N GLU A 98 14.23 -30.71 27.93
CA GLU A 98 14.27 -32.13 28.30
C GLU A 98 15.26 -32.92 27.44
N LEU A 99 15.27 -32.68 26.12
CA LEU A 99 16.22 -33.31 25.20
C LEU A 99 17.66 -32.83 25.42
N ALA A 100 17.86 -31.59 25.85
CA ALA A 100 19.19 -31.08 26.20
C ALA A 100 19.76 -31.82 27.41
N VAL A 101 18.94 -32.07 28.43
CA VAL A 101 19.29 -32.92 29.58
C VAL A 101 19.55 -34.37 29.12
N GLU A 102 18.64 -34.95 28.32
CA GLU A 102 18.74 -36.32 27.78
C GLU A 102 20.07 -36.55 27.03
N THR A 103 20.51 -35.57 26.24
CA THR A 103 21.70 -35.67 25.38
C THR A 103 22.99 -35.20 26.05
N GLY A 104 22.92 -34.70 27.29
CA GLY A 104 24.09 -34.35 28.10
C GLY A 104 24.70 -32.98 27.81
N ILE A 105 23.90 -32.01 27.33
CA ILE A 105 24.31 -30.61 27.22
C ILE A 105 24.82 -30.11 28.58
N LYS A 106 25.91 -29.34 28.57
CA LYS A 106 26.55 -28.80 29.78
C LYS A 106 26.06 -27.41 30.14
N PHE A 107 25.73 -26.60 29.14
CA PHE A 107 25.25 -25.23 29.37
C PHE A 107 24.14 -24.86 28.39
N PHE A 108 22.98 -24.47 28.91
CA PHE A 108 21.78 -24.15 28.15
C PHE A 108 21.43 -22.67 28.30
N VAL A 109 21.39 -21.94 27.18
CA VAL A 109 20.98 -20.54 27.14
C VAL A 109 19.64 -20.44 26.41
N PHE A 110 18.63 -19.89 27.09
CA PHE A 110 17.30 -19.69 26.52
C PHE A 110 17.09 -18.24 26.07
N GLY A 111 16.68 -18.04 24.82
CA GLY A 111 16.28 -16.74 24.29
C GLY A 111 14.86 -16.37 24.77
N ASN A 112 14.77 -15.30 25.55
CA ASN A 112 13.60 -14.95 26.34
C ASN A 112 13.11 -13.51 26.11
N LEU A 113 11.88 -13.27 26.57
CA LEU A 113 11.27 -11.95 26.74
C LEU A 113 10.74 -11.82 28.18
N ASP A 114 10.46 -10.61 28.63
CA ASP A 114 9.99 -10.37 30.00
C ASP A 114 8.71 -11.17 30.33
N TYR A 115 8.59 -11.68 31.57
CA TYR A 115 7.33 -12.26 32.06
C TYR A 115 6.36 -11.16 32.55
N VAL A 116 5.85 -10.39 31.59
CA VAL A 116 5.08 -9.16 31.81
C VAL A 116 3.86 -9.38 32.69
N TYR A 117 3.11 -10.45 32.46
CA TYR A 117 1.91 -10.75 33.23
C TYR A 117 2.24 -10.99 34.70
N LYS A 118 3.35 -11.66 35.02
CA LYS A 118 3.80 -11.79 36.42
C LYS A 118 4.34 -10.47 36.98
N LYS A 119 5.16 -9.75 36.22
CA LYS A 119 5.76 -8.46 36.64
C LYS A 119 4.73 -7.37 36.93
N SER A 120 3.58 -7.41 36.26
CA SER A 120 2.43 -6.52 36.49
C SER A 120 1.51 -6.97 37.64
N GLY A 121 1.83 -8.06 38.34
CA GLY A 121 0.98 -8.61 39.39
C GLY A 121 -0.26 -9.35 38.87
N TYR A 122 -0.16 -9.97 37.69
CA TYR A 122 -1.23 -10.68 36.99
C TYR A 122 -2.41 -9.78 36.59
N ASP A 123 -2.13 -8.53 36.26
CA ASP A 123 -3.14 -7.61 35.73
C ASP A 123 -3.43 -7.94 34.25
N PRO A 124 -4.68 -8.30 33.90
CA PRO A 124 -5.04 -8.73 32.54
C PRO A 124 -4.82 -7.65 31.48
N ARG A 125 -4.73 -6.37 31.85
CA ARG A 125 -4.43 -5.28 30.90
C ARG A 125 -3.03 -5.40 30.29
N PHE A 126 -2.12 -6.08 30.99
CA PHE A 126 -0.74 -6.29 30.57
C PHE A 126 -0.52 -7.61 29.85
N ARG A 127 -1.58 -8.39 29.61
CA ARG A 127 -1.48 -9.72 29.02
C ARG A 127 -0.93 -9.64 27.61
N CYS A 128 0.21 -10.28 27.38
CA CYS A 128 0.96 -10.22 26.14
C CYS A 128 1.45 -11.63 25.76
N GLY A 129 0.68 -12.35 24.93
CA GLY A 129 0.89 -13.75 24.52
C GLY A 129 2.36 -14.12 24.27
N HIS A 130 2.96 -13.42 23.32
CA HIS A 130 4.33 -13.68 22.87
C HIS A 130 5.43 -13.34 23.90
N TYR A 131 5.17 -12.46 24.87
CA TYR A 131 6.11 -12.19 25.96
C TYR A 131 5.95 -13.21 27.09
N ASP A 132 4.71 -13.39 27.54
CA ASP A 132 4.41 -14.22 28.71
C ASP A 132 4.71 -15.70 28.47
N GLY A 133 4.53 -16.21 27.25
CA GLY A 133 4.91 -17.57 26.88
C GLY A 133 6.38 -17.85 27.17
N LYS A 134 7.27 -16.97 26.67
CA LYS A 134 8.71 -17.04 26.90
C LYS A 134 9.05 -16.84 28.37
N GLY A 135 8.56 -15.75 28.98
CA GLY A 135 8.87 -15.43 30.38
C GLY A 135 8.45 -16.53 31.37
N ARG A 136 7.32 -17.18 31.12
CA ARG A 136 6.87 -18.35 31.90
C ARG A 136 7.82 -19.52 31.75
N MET A 137 8.30 -19.78 30.52
CA MET A 137 9.26 -20.85 30.27
C MET A 137 10.63 -20.58 30.85
N ALA A 138 11.09 -19.33 30.88
CA ALA A 138 12.33 -18.96 31.56
C ALA A 138 12.30 -19.31 33.06
N GLU A 139 11.22 -18.95 33.78
CA GLU A 139 11.08 -19.32 35.19
C GLU A 139 10.96 -20.84 35.39
N TRP A 140 10.21 -21.52 34.51
CA TRP A 140 10.11 -22.97 34.55
C TRP A 140 11.50 -23.63 34.36
N ILE A 141 12.26 -23.23 33.34
CA ILE A 141 13.61 -23.72 33.06
C ILE A 141 14.55 -23.49 34.27
N LEU A 142 14.55 -22.27 34.84
CA LEU A 142 15.35 -21.95 36.03
C LEU A 142 14.97 -22.81 37.25
N SER A 143 13.68 -23.15 37.39
CA SER A 143 13.23 -24.05 38.47
C SER A 143 13.71 -25.49 38.30
N GLN A 144 13.97 -25.93 37.06
CA GLN A 144 14.48 -27.28 36.77
C GLN A 144 15.99 -27.41 37.00
N ARG A 145 16.73 -26.30 37.03
CA ARG A 145 18.21 -26.26 37.11
C ARG A 145 18.80 -27.17 38.20
N LYS A 146 18.18 -27.25 39.38
CA LYS A 146 18.69 -28.06 40.50
C LYS A 146 18.39 -29.56 40.38
N GLY A 147 17.65 -29.98 39.36
CA GLY A 147 17.27 -31.37 39.12
C GLY A 147 18.27 -32.18 38.30
N ASN A 148 19.31 -31.55 37.75
CA ASN A 148 20.33 -32.19 36.91
C ASN A 148 21.63 -31.36 36.88
N ASP A 149 22.66 -31.86 36.18
CA ASP A 149 24.00 -31.24 36.12
C ASP A 149 24.17 -30.21 34.97
N MET A 150 23.10 -29.84 34.26
CA MET A 150 23.17 -28.85 33.17
C MET A 150 23.04 -27.44 33.74
N GLY A 151 24.06 -26.60 33.50
CA GLY A 151 23.98 -25.18 33.81
C GLY A 151 23.00 -24.46 32.89
N VAL A 152 22.35 -23.42 33.38
CA VAL A 152 21.25 -22.74 32.70
C VAL A 152 21.38 -21.22 32.84
N ALA A 153 21.25 -20.48 31.74
CA ALA A 153 21.07 -19.04 31.79
C ALA A 153 19.93 -18.59 30.86
N ILE A 154 19.31 -17.47 31.20
CA ILE A 154 18.26 -16.85 30.41
C ILE A 154 18.79 -15.56 29.79
N PHE A 155 18.51 -15.35 28.51
CA PHE A 155 18.87 -14.14 27.77
C PHE A 155 17.59 -13.39 27.41
N THR A 156 17.22 -12.41 28.23
CA THR A 156 15.98 -11.64 28.09
C THR A 156 16.21 -10.34 27.35
N THR A 157 15.50 -10.14 26.23
CA THR A 157 15.58 -8.92 25.42
C THR A 157 14.30 -8.10 25.44
N GLY A 158 14.40 -6.81 25.09
CA GLY A 158 13.26 -5.98 24.67
C GLY A 158 13.12 -5.90 23.13
N PRO A 159 12.23 -5.05 22.62
CA PRO A 159 12.07 -4.80 21.18
C PRO A 159 13.39 -4.32 20.54
N TYR A 160 13.69 -4.78 19.33
CA TYR A 160 14.92 -4.37 18.65
C TYR A 160 14.86 -2.88 18.28
N MET A 161 15.95 -2.15 18.48
CA MET A 161 16.04 -0.75 18.07
C MET A 161 15.87 -0.60 16.56
N GLU A 162 16.32 -1.59 15.79
CA GLU A 162 16.18 -1.71 14.34
C GLU A 162 14.72 -1.72 13.89
N MET A 163 13.77 -2.13 14.75
CA MET A 163 12.34 -2.09 14.41
C MET A 163 11.81 -0.66 14.26
N THR A 164 12.46 0.31 14.90
CA THR A 164 12.07 1.74 14.85
C THR A 164 12.42 2.42 13.53
N ILE A 165 13.12 1.73 12.63
CA ILE A 165 13.52 2.23 11.31
C ILE A 165 13.18 1.26 10.16
N ALA A 166 12.51 0.16 10.47
CA ALA A 166 12.12 -0.87 9.52
C ALA A 166 10.62 -0.79 9.21
N SER A 167 10.24 -1.19 7.99
CA SER A 167 8.85 -1.38 7.60
C SER A 167 8.22 -2.64 8.20
N GLN A 168 6.89 -2.65 8.24
CA GLN A 168 6.07 -3.77 8.68
C GLN A 168 6.35 -4.22 10.13
N THR A 169 6.76 -3.30 10.99
CA THR A 169 6.89 -3.54 12.44
C THR A 169 5.80 -2.77 13.18
N PRO A 170 5.48 -3.15 14.43
CA PRO A 170 4.61 -2.35 15.29
C PRO A 170 5.10 -0.90 15.51
N MET A 171 6.39 -0.63 15.24
CA MET A 171 7.08 0.62 15.56
C MET A 171 7.56 1.35 14.30
N THR A 172 7.02 0.98 13.13
CA THR A 172 7.42 1.58 11.85
C THR A 172 7.18 3.09 11.88
N PRO A 173 8.20 3.90 11.54
CA PRO A 173 8.02 5.33 11.37
C PRO A 173 7.35 5.63 10.03
N HIS A 174 6.62 6.74 9.98
CA HIS A 174 6.03 7.27 8.76
C HIS A 174 6.65 8.62 8.45
N TYR A 175 7.03 8.88 7.21
CA TYR A 175 7.24 10.26 6.80
C TYR A 175 5.85 10.92 6.66
N GLN A 176 5.70 12.20 6.95
CA GLN A 176 4.46 12.95 6.70
C GLN A 176 4.77 14.44 6.83
N ASP A 177 4.29 15.25 5.89
CA ASP A 177 4.36 16.73 5.96
C ASP A 177 5.77 17.30 6.27
N GLY A 178 6.82 16.63 5.76
CA GLY A 178 8.21 17.08 5.95
C GLY A 178 8.91 16.52 7.19
N ALA A 179 8.26 15.69 8.00
CA ALA A 179 8.82 15.11 9.21
C ALA A 179 8.70 13.59 9.26
N VAL A 180 9.58 12.93 10.02
CA VAL A 180 9.45 11.50 10.37
C VAL A 180 8.66 11.38 11.67
N LEU A 181 7.57 10.63 11.64
CA LEU A 181 6.62 10.46 12.73
C LEU A 181 6.68 9.03 13.27
N TRP A 182 6.89 8.89 14.57
CA TRP A 182 6.54 7.67 15.29
C TRP A 182 5.18 7.88 15.93
N VAL A 183 4.18 7.08 15.54
CA VAL A 183 2.81 7.17 16.06
C VAL A 183 2.54 5.93 16.91
N ALA A 184 2.51 6.09 18.23
CA ALA A 184 2.40 4.96 19.14
C ALA A 184 1.67 5.32 20.45
N PRO A 185 0.89 4.39 21.04
CA PRO A 185 0.15 4.60 22.29
C PRO A 185 1.06 4.37 23.51
N LEU A 186 1.96 5.32 23.78
CA LEU A 186 2.97 5.19 24.84
C LEU A 186 2.83 6.26 25.93
N GLY A 187 2.19 7.39 25.68
CA GLY A 187 2.22 8.55 26.57
C GLY A 187 3.66 8.91 26.98
N ASP A 188 3.90 9.01 28.29
CA ASP A 188 5.23 9.25 28.87
C ASP A 188 6.07 7.99 29.12
N GLY A 189 5.57 6.82 28.71
CA GLY A 189 6.26 5.54 28.80
C GLY A 189 7.49 5.43 27.91
N ALA A 190 8.23 4.34 28.07
CA ALA A 190 9.50 4.10 27.41
C ALA A 190 9.67 2.61 27.06
N VAL A 191 10.36 2.37 25.95
CA VAL A 191 10.66 1.02 25.49
C VAL A 191 12.13 0.69 25.81
N PRO A 192 12.43 -0.38 26.56
CA PRO A 192 13.80 -0.84 26.79
C PRO A 192 14.33 -1.55 25.54
N HIS A 193 14.64 -0.79 24.49
CA HIS A 193 15.11 -1.33 23.22
C HIS A 193 16.46 -2.03 23.37
N VAL A 194 16.69 -3.11 22.63
CA VAL A 194 18.01 -3.75 22.50
C VAL A 194 18.54 -3.53 21.09
N SER A 195 19.86 -3.38 20.91
CA SER A 195 20.47 -3.48 19.57
C SER A 195 20.76 -4.93 19.23
N LEU A 196 20.48 -5.34 18.00
CA LEU A 196 20.82 -6.68 17.51
C LEU A 196 22.33 -6.93 17.55
N GLU A 197 23.16 -5.91 17.32
CA GLU A 197 24.62 -6.06 17.36
C GLU A 197 25.13 -6.37 18.78
N ASP A 198 24.57 -5.71 19.80
CA ASP A 198 24.97 -5.94 21.19
C ASP A 198 24.58 -7.34 21.70
N CYS A 199 23.59 -8.00 21.08
CA CYS A 199 23.20 -9.38 21.44
C CYS A 199 24.38 -10.36 21.35
N GLU A 200 25.33 -10.14 20.42
CA GLU A 200 26.49 -11.01 20.24
C GLU A 200 27.36 -11.06 21.51
N HIS A 201 27.53 -9.92 22.17
CA HIS A 201 28.39 -9.79 23.35
C HIS A 201 27.78 -10.45 24.58
N TYR A 202 26.49 -10.24 24.81
CA TYR A 202 25.81 -10.78 25.99
C TYR A 202 25.66 -12.29 25.95
N VAL A 203 25.23 -12.86 24.81
CA VAL A 203 25.10 -14.32 24.70
C VAL A 203 26.47 -14.99 24.77
N ARG A 204 27.49 -14.40 24.13
CA ARG A 204 28.86 -14.88 24.25
C ARG A 204 29.33 -14.90 25.70
N TRP A 205 29.10 -13.81 26.44
CA TRP A 205 29.45 -13.70 27.85
C TRP A 205 28.77 -14.78 28.71
N LEU A 206 27.49 -15.09 28.45
CA LEU A 206 26.78 -16.15 29.17
C LEU A 206 27.48 -17.52 29.03
N PHE A 207 28.00 -17.85 27.85
CA PHE A 207 28.73 -19.11 27.61
C PHE A 207 30.17 -19.10 28.12
N ASP A 208 30.84 -17.94 28.08
CA ASP A 208 32.23 -17.80 28.54
C ASP A 208 32.36 -17.83 30.06
N HIS A 209 31.31 -17.43 30.78
CA HIS A 209 31.31 -17.29 32.23
C HIS A 209 30.24 -18.14 32.92
N PRO A 210 30.15 -19.47 32.67
CA PRO A 210 29.14 -20.34 33.27
C PRO A 210 29.16 -20.29 34.81
N GLU A 211 30.31 -20.03 35.42
CA GLU A 211 30.46 -19.84 36.86
C GLU A 211 29.74 -18.62 37.42
N ARG A 212 29.46 -17.61 36.56
CA ARG A 212 28.73 -16.39 36.90
C ARG A 212 27.32 -16.38 36.35
N SER A 213 27.10 -16.97 35.17
CA SER A 213 25.83 -16.90 34.44
C SER A 213 24.87 -18.03 34.80
N ASP A 214 25.31 -19.12 35.43
CA ASP A 214 24.44 -20.22 35.81
C ASP A 214 23.39 -19.80 36.86
N GLY A 215 22.12 -19.89 36.48
CA GLY A 215 20.95 -19.42 37.23
C GLY A 215 20.58 -17.95 37.00
N MET A 216 21.26 -17.25 36.09
CA MET A 216 21.01 -15.84 35.78
C MET A 216 19.88 -15.67 34.76
N ASP A 217 19.05 -14.64 34.95
CA ASP A 217 18.28 -14.02 33.87
C ASP A 217 18.93 -12.68 33.51
N LEU A 218 19.62 -12.66 32.38
CA LEU A 218 20.33 -11.47 31.89
C LEU A 218 19.39 -10.66 31.00
N GLU A 219 18.81 -9.61 31.60
CA GLU A 219 17.89 -8.70 30.94
C GLU A 219 18.63 -7.52 30.30
N VAL A 220 18.65 -7.47 28.97
CA VAL A 220 19.47 -6.52 28.20
C VAL A 220 18.65 -5.42 27.53
N ALA A 221 19.23 -4.23 27.44
CA ALA A 221 18.71 -3.08 26.70
C ALA A 221 19.82 -2.02 26.49
N ILE A 222 19.60 -1.14 25.52
CA ILE A 222 20.34 0.12 25.31
C ILE A 222 20.01 1.09 26.45
N ASP A 223 18.73 1.44 26.56
CA ASP A 223 18.15 2.34 27.57
C ASP A 223 16.62 2.19 27.56
N HIS A 224 15.92 2.77 28.54
CA HIS A 224 14.47 2.98 28.47
C HIS A 224 14.19 4.22 27.63
N ILE A 225 13.94 4.02 26.34
CA ILE A 225 13.82 5.10 25.37
C ILE A 225 12.36 5.57 25.29
N ARG A 226 12.11 6.82 25.69
CA ARG A 226 10.84 7.50 25.38
C ARG A 226 10.82 7.88 23.91
N TYR A 227 9.68 7.77 23.25
CA TYR A 227 9.62 8.03 21.81
C TYR A 227 9.83 9.51 21.43
N ALA A 228 9.55 10.44 22.36
CA ALA A 228 9.98 11.83 22.20
C ALA A 228 11.52 11.96 22.12
N ASP A 229 12.24 11.20 22.95
CA ASP A 229 13.72 11.20 22.95
C ASP A 229 14.26 10.46 21.71
N LEU A 230 13.59 9.40 21.26
CA LEU A 230 13.87 8.70 20.00
C LEU A 230 13.79 9.67 18.81
N ALA A 231 12.68 10.41 18.68
CA ALA A 231 12.47 11.37 17.60
C ALA A 231 13.50 12.52 17.66
N ALA A 232 13.77 13.05 18.85
CA ALA A 232 14.79 14.08 19.05
C ALA A 232 16.20 13.59 18.66
N ALA A 233 16.55 12.36 19.03
CA ALA A 233 17.82 11.74 18.65
C ALA A 233 17.94 11.56 17.13
N PHE A 234 16.88 11.08 16.47
CA PHE A 234 16.84 10.94 15.01
C PHE A 234 17.05 12.30 14.34
N GLN A 235 16.31 13.32 14.76
CA GLN A 235 16.42 14.67 14.20
C GLN A 235 17.81 15.25 14.40
N LYS A 236 18.41 15.04 15.57
CA LYS A 236 19.77 15.52 15.87
C LYS A 236 20.84 14.87 14.98
N VAL A 237 20.71 13.56 14.71
CA VAL A 237 21.69 12.83 13.88
C VAL A 237 21.51 13.12 12.40
N THR A 238 20.27 13.11 11.91
CA THR A 238 19.98 13.25 10.47
C THR A 238 19.88 14.70 10.02
N GLY A 239 19.63 15.63 10.94
CA GLY A 239 19.29 17.02 10.65
C GLY A 239 17.88 17.19 10.05
N LYS A 240 17.04 16.14 10.07
CA LYS A 240 15.71 16.12 9.45
C LYS A 240 14.61 16.16 10.51
N PRO A 241 13.50 16.88 10.28
CA PRO A 241 12.43 16.98 11.26
C PRO A 241 11.89 15.61 11.64
N ALA A 242 11.67 15.40 12.94
CA ALA A 242 11.04 14.19 13.43
C ALA A 242 10.26 14.42 14.71
N GLN A 243 9.20 13.64 14.91
CA GLN A 243 8.28 13.79 16.04
C GLN A 243 7.72 12.44 16.50
N TYR A 244 7.44 12.36 17.80
CA TYR A 244 6.58 11.34 18.38
C TYR A 244 5.16 11.89 18.55
N ILE A 245 4.17 11.12 18.12
CA ILE A 245 2.75 11.40 18.30
C ILE A 245 2.15 10.29 19.16
N ASP A 246 1.72 10.67 20.36
CA ASP A 246 0.92 9.79 21.19
C ASP A 246 -0.51 9.71 20.67
N VAL A 247 -1.04 8.49 20.59
CA VAL A 247 -2.41 8.23 20.12
C VAL A 247 -3.08 7.21 21.03
N PRO A 248 -4.42 7.22 21.16
CA PRO A 248 -5.12 6.14 21.84
C PRO A 248 -4.88 4.77 21.17
N LEU A 249 -4.90 3.70 21.97
CA LEU A 249 -4.80 2.31 21.47
C LEU A 249 -5.79 2.02 20.34
N SER A 250 -7.03 2.53 20.44
CA SER A 250 -8.05 2.35 19.39
C SER A 250 -7.59 2.90 18.05
N GLU A 251 -7.05 4.12 18.04
CA GLU A 251 -6.59 4.79 16.82
C GLU A 251 -5.37 4.09 16.22
N TYR A 252 -4.44 3.61 17.07
CA TYR A 252 -3.31 2.80 16.61
C TYR A 252 -3.78 1.55 15.86
N PHE A 253 -4.77 0.82 16.40
CA PHE A 253 -5.27 -0.40 15.77
C PHE A 253 -6.19 -0.18 14.57
N ASP A 254 -6.88 0.96 14.50
CA ASP A 254 -7.68 1.35 13.31
C ASP A 254 -6.79 1.52 12.07
N ARG A 255 -5.50 1.82 12.27
CA ARG A 255 -4.49 1.95 11.20
C ARG A 255 -3.78 0.64 10.88
N ALA A 256 -3.95 -0.41 11.70
CA ALA A 256 -3.28 -1.70 11.53
C ALA A 256 -4.19 -2.72 10.81
N PRO A 257 -3.93 -3.06 9.53
CA PRO A 257 -4.83 -3.91 8.72
C PRO A 257 -4.94 -5.36 9.21
N ILE A 258 -4.00 -5.79 10.05
CA ILE A 258 -3.93 -7.16 10.59
C ILE A 258 -4.51 -7.28 12.00
N SER A 259 -5.15 -6.23 12.54
CA SER A 259 -5.63 -6.17 13.92
C SER A 259 -6.46 -7.38 14.37
N HIS A 260 -7.27 -7.96 13.47
CA HIS A 260 -8.15 -9.10 13.76
C HIS A 260 -7.56 -10.46 13.37
N GLN A 261 -6.36 -10.49 12.79
CA GLN A 261 -5.67 -11.74 12.44
C GLN A 261 -4.93 -12.29 13.67
N PRO A 262 -4.62 -13.60 13.72
CA PRO A 262 -3.75 -14.16 14.75
C PRO A 262 -2.42 -13.40 14.87
N ALA A 263 -1.96 -13.17 16.10
CA ALA A 263 -0.66 -12.54 16.33
C ALA A 263 0.52 -13.39 15.82
N ALA A 264 0.34 -14.71 15.73
CA ALA A 264 1.31 -15.64 15.17
C ALA A 264 0.79 -16.27 13.87
N TYR A 265 1.60 -16.26 12.82
CA TYR A 265 1.13 -16.55 11.45
C TYR A 265 0.89 -18.04 11.15
N ASN A 266 1.40 -18.97 11.96
CA ASN A 266 1.04 -20.40 11.89
C ASN A 266 0.24 -20.86 13.11
N ALA A 267 -0.28 -19.95 13.94
CA ALA A 267 -1.21 -20.33 15.00
C ALA A 267 -2.58 -20.70 14.41
N ASP A 268 -3.25 -21.68 15.01
CA ASP A 268 -4.60 -22.08 14.61
C ASP A 268 -5.60 -20.95 14.96
N PRO A 269 -6.23 -20.29 13.99
CA PRO A 269 -7.19 -19.22 14.26
C PRO A 269 -8.48 -19.72 14.91
N SER A 270 -8.75 -21.03 14.88
CA SER A 270 -9.92 -21.65 15.51
C SER A 270 -9.69 -22.02 16.97
N ASP A 271 -8.43 -22.03 17.45
CA ASP A 271 -8.12 -22.27 18.84
C ASP A 271 -8.56 -21.05 19.68
N PRO A 272 -9.48 -21.23 20.67
CA PRO A 272 -9.95 -20.12 21.51
C PRO A 272 -8.86 -19.41 22.32
N ALA A 273 -7.67 -20.00 22.45
CA ALA A 273 -6.54 -19.38 23.12
C ALA A 273 -5.65 -18.54 22.18
N THR A 274 -5.89 -18.57 20.87
CA THR A 274 -5.14 -17.78 19.90
C THR A 274 -5.53 -16.31 20.04
N MET A 275 -4.58 -15.50 20.50
CA MET A 275 -4.75 -14.05 20.56
C MET A 275 -4.67 -13.45 19.15
N THR A 276 -5.58 -12.54 18.86
CA THR A 276 -5.45 -11.64 17.72
C THR A 276 -4.26 -10.70 17.90
N PHE A 277 -3.79 -10.11 16.81
CA PHE A 277 -2.76 -9.08 16.82
C PHE A 277 -3.15 -7.94 17.78
N LYS A 278 -4.40 -7.46 17.71
CA LYS A 278 -4.91 -6.41 18.59
C LYS A 278 -4.85 -6.78 20.07
N GLU A 279 -5.32 -7.96 20.45
CA GLU A 279 -5.30 -8.41 21.85
C GLU A 279 -3.88 -8.53 22.38
N ASN A 280 -2.99 -9.17 21.61
CA ASN A 280 -1.60 -9.38 21.99
C ASN A 280 -0.82 -8.06 22.10
N PHE A 281 -0.99 -7.16 21.12
CA PHE A 281 -0.28 -5.89 21.11
C PHE A 281 -0.91 -4.82 22.00
N THR A 282 -2.14 -5.00 22.48
CA THR A 282 -2.72 -4.14 23.52
C THR A 282 -1.93 -4.28 24.82
N GLY A 283 -1.65 -5.51 25.26
CA GLY A 283 -0.80 -5.75 26.42
C GLY A 283 0.65 -5.28 26.19
N PHE A 284 1.17 -5.49 24.98
CA PHE A 284 2.50 -5.02 24.58
C PHE A 284 2.66 -3.51 24.75
N TRP A 285 1.75 -2.70 24.22
CA TRP A 285 1.85 -1.26 24.37
C TRP A 285 1.59 -0.79 25.79
N THR A 286 0.65 -1.44 26.49
CA THR A 286 0.34 -1.14 27.90
C THR A 286 1.57 -1.33 28.78
N MET A 287 2.35 -2.40 28.60
CA MET A 287 3.57 -2.58 29.42
C MET A 287 4.60 -1.47 29.22
N TRP A 288 4.77 -0.96 28.01
CA TRP A 288 5.72 0.11 27.71
C TRP A 288 5.22 1.47 28.16
N ALA A 289 3.92 1.74 28.03
CA ALA A 289 3.29 2.95 28.58
C ALA A 289 3.48 3.07 30.10
N HIS A 290 3.62 1.93 30.78
CA HIS A 290 3.82 1.83 32.23
C HIS A 290 5.26 1.47 32.64
N SER A 291 6.23 1.58 31.73
CA SER A 291 7.65 1.36 32.02
C SER A 291 8.42 2.59 31.54
N GLY A 292 9.02 3.36 32.44
CA GLY A 292 9.64 4.64 32.10
C GLY A 292 10.78 4.97 33.03
N ARG A 293 11.91 5.45 32.49
CA ARG A 293 13.11 5.83 33.28
C ARG A 293 13.61 4.71 34.19
N ASN A 294 13.53 3.47 33.71
CA ASN A 294 13.88 2.27 34.48
C ASN A 294 13.05 2.09 35.78
N GLN A 295 11.80 2.55 35.75
CA GLN A 295 10.80 2.41 36.81
C GLN A 295 9.52 1.82 36.22
N GLY A 296 8.69 1.20 37.08
CA GLY A 296 7.41 0.63 36.68
C GLY A 296 7.49 -0.88 36.47
N VAL A 297 6.78 -1.40 35.46
CA VAL A 297 6.61 -2.85 35.25
C VAL A 297 7.92 -3.51 34.81
N ILE A 298 8.67 -2.84 33.93
CA ILE A 298 9.92 -3.36 33.38
C ILE A 298 11.09 -2.51 33.87
N THR A 299 12.12 -3.19 34.35
CA THR A 299 13.38 -2.60 34.82
C THR A 299 14.57 -3.39 34.28
N ARG A 300 15.75 -2.78 34.30
CA ARG A 300 17.03 -3.33 33.82
C ARG A 300 18.17 -2.95 34.76
N ASN A 301 19.16 -3.83 34.86
CA ASN A 301 20.41 -3.57 35.60
C ASN A 301 21.49 -3.02 34.65
N TYR A 302 21.42 -1.73 34.32
CA TYR A 302 22.37 -1.12 33.39
C TYR A 302 23.83 -1.15 33.86
N GLN A 303 24.07 -1.13 35.16
CA GLN A 303 25.43 -1.24 35.71
C GLN A 303 26.07 -2.59 35.36
N LEU A 304 25.30 -3.68 35.44
CA LEU A 304 25.76 -5.00 35.01
C LEU A 304 25.98 -5.05 33.50
N LEU A 305 25.11 -4.42 32.71
CA LEU A 305 25.29 -4.35 31.25
C LEU A 305 26.56 -3.59 30.87
N ASP A 306 26.85 -2.48 31.57
CA ASP A 306 28.09 -1.71 31.41
C ASP A 306 29.33 -2.48 31.85
N GLU A 307 29.22 -3.35 32.85
CA GLU A 307 30.30 -4.24 33.26
C GLU A 307 30.59 -5.31 32.17
N ILE A 308 29.55 -5.95 31.66
CA ILE A 308 29.67 -7.04 30.67
C ILE A 308 30.12 -6.52 29.30
N HIS A 309 29.54 -5.39 28.86
CA HIS A 309 29.83 -4.78 27.57
C HIS A 309 30.09 -3.27 27.73
N PRO A 310 31.32 -2.87 28.13
CA PRO A 310 31.65 -1.47 28.40
C PRO A 310 31.49 -0.53 27.18
N THR A 311 31.44 -1.06 25.96
CA THR A 311 31.27 -0.29 24.72
C THR A 311 29.89 -0.47 24.06
N ARG A 312 28.92 -1.03 24.81
CA ARG A 312 27.53 -1.17 24.36
C ARG A 312 26.94 0.15 23.91
N ILE A 313 25.94 0.07 23.05
CA ILE A 313 25.14 1.23 22.67
C ILE A 313 24.32 1.64 23.91
N ARG A 314 24.35 2.93 24.26
CA ARG A 314 23.69 3.46 25.48
C ARG A 314 22.56 4.42 25.21
N THR A 315 22.43 4.95 23.99
CA THR A 315 21.42 5.95 23.66
C THR A 315 20.84 5.73 22.27
N ALA A 316 19.62 6.23 22.04
CA ALA A 316 19.03 6.30 20.71
C ALA A 316 19.90 7.07 19.71
N GLU A 317 20.55 8.16 20.17
CA GLU A 317 21.42 8.99 19.35
C GLU A 317 22.65 8.21 18.87
N GLU A 318 23.26 7.43 19.75
CA GLU A 318 24.40 6.58 19.39
C GLU A 318 23.99 5.52 18.37
N PHE A 319 22.83 4.87 18.55
CA PHE A 319 22.29 3.93 17.57
C PHE A 319 22.12 4.57 16.19
N PHE A 320 21.40 5.70 16.12
CA PHE A 320 21.16 6.37 14.83
C PHE A 320 22.46 6.84 14.17
N ARG A 321 23.43 7.33 14.96
CA ARG A 321 24.74 7.73 14.41
C ARG A 321 25.46 6.56 13.78
N ARG A 322 25.54 5.42 14.47
CA ARG A 322 26.17 4.20 13.96
C ARG A 322 25.47 3.68 12.70
N GLU A 323 24.13 3.68 12.69
CA GLU A 323 23.35 3.22 11.54
C GLU A 323 23.50 4.16 10.33
N GLU A 324 23.54 5.47 10.54
CA GLU A 324 23.79 6.46 9.50
C GLU A 324 25.21 6.32 8.91
N GLU A 325 26.23 6.09 9.76
CA GLU A 325 27.60 5.80 9.34
C GLU A 325 27.68 4.49 8.54
N ARG A 326 27.01 3.42 9.01
CA ARG A 326 26.95 2.12 8.33
C ARG A 326 26.34 2.28 6.94
N ARG A 327 25.21 2.98 6.82
CA ARG A 327 24.54 3.24 5.53
C ARG A 327 25.44 3.99 4.57
N ARG A 328 26.12 5.05 5.04
CA ARG A 328 27.11 5.79 4.25
C ARG A 328 28.25 4.90 3.79
N SER A 329 28.80 4.05 4.65
CA SER A 329 29.91 3.16 4.29
C SER A 329 29.51 2.11 3.25
N LEU A 330 28.24 1.68 3.25
CA LEU A 330 27.69 0.73 2.29
C LEU A 330 27.24 1.41 0.98
N GLY A 331 27.26 2.74 0.91
CA GLY A 331 26.78 3.50 -0.25
C GLY A 331 25.28 3.34 -0.50
N ILE A 332 24.50 3.01 0.54
CA ILE A 332 23.04 2.89 0.49
C ILE A 332 22.36 4.15 1.04
N GLU A 333 21.04 4.25 0.88
CA GLU A 333 20.27 5.40 1.35
C GLU A 333 20.48 5.72 2.83
N THR A 334 20.53 7.02 3.14
CA THR A 334 20.51 7.53 4.53
C THR A 334 19.25 7.07 5.27
N LEU A 335 19.25 7.15 6.60
CA LEU A 335 18.08 6.80 7.42
C LEU A 335 16.81 7.54 6.96
N PHE A 336 16.92 8.85 6.78
CA PHE A 336 15.80 9.67 6.36
C PHE A 336 15.34 9.31 4.95
N GLU A 337 16.25 9.19 3.98
CA GLU A 337 15.88 8.82 2.62
C GLU A 337 15.23 7.45 2.56
N ALA A 338 15.69 6.49 3.35
CA ALA A 338 15.08 5.15 3.40
C ALA A 338 13.66 5.21 3.95
N ILE A 339 13.43 5.88 5.09
CA ILE A 339 12.08 6.02 5.69
C ILE A 339 11.16 6.82 4.77
N GLN A 340 11.67 7.92 4.20
CA GLN A 340 10.95 8.71 3.21
C GLN A 340 10.60 7.86 1.98
N LYS A 341 11.54 7.04 1.48
CA LYS A 341 11.35 6.14 0.33
C LYS A 341 10.35 5.01 0.59
N ASP A 342 10.35 4.46 1.80
CA ASP A 342 9.45 3.35 2.21
C ASP A 342 8.00 3.83 2.34
N GLU A 343 7.78 5.11 2.66
CA GLU A 343 6.48 5.77 2.51
C GLU A 343 6.20 6.14 1.03
N LEU A 344 7.25 6.51 0.29
CA LEU A 344 7.23 6.85 -1.13
C LEU A 344 7.12 5.59 -2.03
N LYS A 345 5.97 4.94 -1.95
CA LYS A 345 4.93 4.95 -3.00
C LYS A 345 4.32 3.57 -3.24
N SER A 346 3.11 3.39 -2.75
CA SER A 346 2.14 2.49 -3.36
C SER A 346 2.06 2.80 -4.86
N GLU A 347 2.34 1.80 -5.68
CA GLU A 347 2.29 1.97 -7.14
C GLU A 347 0.85 1.80 -7.62
N ILE A 348 0.37 2.76 -8.41
CA ILE A 348 -0.93 2.75 -9.06
C ILE A 348 -0.74 2.46 -10.54
N ALA A 349 -1.25 1.31 -10.98
CA ALA A 349 -1.34 0.94 -12.38
C ALA A 349 -2.44 1.75 -13.08
N ILE A 350 -2.14 2.38 -14.22
CA ILE A 350 -3.08 3.22 -14.95
C ILE A 350 -3.28 2.68 -16.37
N ILE A 351 -4.52 2.36 -16.73
CA ILE A 351 -4.93 2.16 -18.14
C ILE A 351 -5.66 3.42 -18.60
N GLY A 352 -5.29 3.93 -19.77
CA GLY A 352 -5.88 5.15 -20.32
C GLY A 352 -5.24 6.46 -19.82
N GLY A 353 -4.07 6.41 -19.19
CA GLY A 353 -3.36 7.57 -18.61
C GLY A 353 -2.95 8.66 -19.61
N THR A 354 -2.96 8.36 -20.92
CA THR A 354 -2.73 9.36 -21.99
C THR A 354 -4.04 9.91 -22.61
N GLY A 355 -5.20 9.43 -22.16
CA GLY A 355 -6.52 9.84 -22.61
C GLY A 355 -7.05 11.07 -21.88
N ALA A 356 -8.22 11.57 -22.28
CA ALA A 356 -8.80 12.80 -21.73
C ALA A 356 -9.12 12.71 -20.22
N GLN A 357 -9.64 11.58 -19.74
CA GLN A 357 -9.86 11.36 -18.31
C GLN A 357 -8.59 10.94 -17.56
N GLY A 358 -7.74 10.11 -18.16
CA GLY A 358 -6.57 9.57 -17.47
C GLY A 358 -5.46 10.59 -17.29
N LEU A 359 -5.31 11.54 -18.23
CA LEU A 359 -4.29 12.58 -18.13
C LEU A 359 -4.43 13.43 -16.85
N PRO A 360 -5.61 13.97 -16.48
CA PRO A 360 -5.76 14.68 -15.20
C PRO A 360 -5.65 13.78 -13.96
N VAL A 361 -5.81 12.45 -14.09
CA VAL A 361 -5.53 11.52 -12.98
C VAL A 361 -4.02 11.36 -12.74
N VAL A 362 -3.24 11.33 -13.82
CA VAL A 362 -1.78 11.21 -13.77
C VAL A 362 -1.12 12.56 -13.47
N GLN A 363 -1.55 13.64 -14.12
CA GLN A 363 -0.88 14.93 -14.14
C GLN A 363 -1.85 16.05 -13.73
N GLY A 364 -1.45 16.88 -12.78
CA GLY A 364 -2.19 18.07 -12.41
C GLY A 364 -1.97 19.22 -13.40
N LYS A 365 -2.90 20.17 -13.40
CA LYS A 365 -2.69 21.48 -14.04
C LYS A 365 -2.92 22.57 -13.00
N ARG A 366 -1.98 23.52 -12.93
CA ARG A 366 -2.07 24.77 -12.14
C ARG A 366 -2.67 24.56 -10.73
N HIS A 367 -1.81 24.22 -9.77
CA HIS A 367 -2.13 24.14 -8.33
C HIS A 367 -3.05 22.99 -7.89
N LEU A 368 -3.38 22.04 -8.78
CA LEU A 368 -4.13 20.84 -8.42
C LEU A 368 -3.18 19.65 -8.31
N VAL A 369 -3.12 19.05 -7.12
CA VAL A 369 -2.28 17.89 -6.84
C VAL A 369 -3.02 16.61 -7.26
N THR A 370 -2.36 15.75 -8.03
CA THR A 370 -2.91 14.47 -8.54
C THR A 370 -2.04 13.29 -8.09
N LEU A 371 -2.24 12.09 -8.63
CA LEU A 371 -1.51 10.90 -8.16
C LEU A 371 0.00 11.08 -8.23
N SER A 372 0.57 11.51 -9.37
CA SER A 372 2.02 11.63 -9.51
C SER A 372 2.62 12.80 -8.71
N GLU A 373 1.85 13.87 -8.54
CA GLU A 373 2.28 15.12 -7.89
C GLU A 373 2.07 15.11 -6.37
N SER A 374 1.26 14.18 -5.85
CA SER A 374 0.98 14.06 -4.40
C SER A 374 2.20 13.71 -3.55
N GLY A 375 3.22 13.10 -4.16
CA GLY A 375 4.29 12.45 -3.41
C GLY A 375 3.84 11.18 -2.68
N ARG A 376 2.57 10.78 -2.72
CA ARG A 376 2.06 9.56 -2.06
C ARG A 376 2.11 8.32 -2.97
N TYR A 377 2.04 8.51 -4.29
CA TYR A 377 1.91 7.42 -5.26
C TYR A 377 2.96 7.46 -6.39
N ARG A 378 3.32 6.27 -6.89
CA ARG A 378 4.02 6.06 -8.17
C ARG A 378 2.95 5.69 -9.18
N VAL A 379 3.05 6.22 -10.38
CA VAL A 379 2.15 5.88 -11.47
C VAL A 379 2.89 5.00 -12.46
N ARG A 380 2.31 3.84 -12.78
CA ARG A 380 2.74 2.98 -13.88
C ARG A 380 1.66 3.03 -14.96
N ALA A 381 1.88 3.80 -16.01
CA ALA A 381 0.88 4.01 -17.06
C ALA A 381 1.11 3.13 -18.29
N LEU A 382 0.06 2.42 -18.71
CA LEU A 382 0.04 1.62 -19.94
C LEU A 382 -0.14 2.52 -21.16
N THR A 383 0.71 2.34 -22.18
CA THR A 383 0.55 3.01 -23.48
C THR A 383 1.03 2.15 -24.63
N ARG A 384 0.30 2.18 -25.75
CA ARG A 384 0.71 1.50 -26.99
C ARG A 384 1.91 2.18 -27.66
N ASN A 385 2.05 3.49 -27.48
CA ASN A 385 3.10 4.30 -28.10
C ASN A 385 3.79 5.22 -27.09
N LEU A 386 5.00 4.81 -26.68
CA LEU A 386 5.89 5.57 -25.79
C LEU A 386 6.33 6.91 -26.39
N GLN A 387 6.25 7.08 -27.71
CA GLN A 387 6.73 8.28 -28.41
C GLN A 387 5.63 9.31 -28.68
N SER A 388 4.38 9.02 -28.35
CA SER A 388 3.29 9.99 -28.53
C SER A 388 3.53 11.25 -27.68
N PRO A 389 3.10 12.44 -28.14
CA PRO A 389 3.30 13.68 -27.38
C PRO A 389 2.78 13.60 -25.94
N ARG A 390 1.61 12.97 -25.73
CA ARG A 390 1.03 12.79 -24.39
C ARG A 390 1.79 11.77 -23.53
N ALA A 391 2.42 10.74 -24.13
CA ALA A 391 3.26 9.81 -23.40
C ALA A 391 4.55 10.51 -22.91
N LYS A 392 5.20 11.29 -23.78
CA LYS A 392 6.37 12.10 -23.40
C LYS A 392 6.04 13.09 -22.30
N LEU A 393 4.90 13.77 -22.41
CA LEU A 393 4.42 14.72 -21.40
C LEU A 393 4.34 14.10 -20.00
N ILE A 394 3.76 12.90 -19.87
CA ILE A 394 3.62 12.26 -18.56
C ILE A 394 4.89 11.53 -18.11
N SER A 395 5.77 11.10 -19.02
CA SER A 395 7.04 10.47 -18.63
C SER A 395 8.04 11.44 -18.01
N ASP A 396 7.90 12.74 -18.30
CA ASP A 396 8.75 13.78 -17.72
C ASP A 396 8.37 14.12 -16.27
N LEU A 397 7.26 13.57 -15.75
CA LEU A 397 6.81 13.82 -14.39
C LEU A 397 7.64 13.00 -13.38
N PRO A 398 8.05 13.59 -12.25
CA PRO A 398 8.65 12.82 -11.17
C PRO A 398 7.58 11.83 -10.70
N ASN A 399 7.91 10.53 -10.66
CA ASN A 399 7.04 9.46 -10.16
C ASN A 399 6.15 8.75 -11.18
N VAL A 400 6.31 9.01 -12.49
CA VAL A 400 5.60 8.28 -13.55
C VAL A 400 6.56 7.35 -14.30
N THR A 401 6.15 6.11 -14.51
CA THR A 401 6.78 5.16 -15.43
C THR A 401 5.79 4.74 -16.50
N LEU A 402 6.30 4.47 -17.70
CA LEU A 402 5.49 3.99 -18.82
C LEU A 402 5.75 2.52 -19.08
N VAL A 403 4.69 1.76 -19.31
CA VAL A 403 4.74 0.38 -19.79
C VAL A 403 4.20 0.35 -21.20
N ARG A 404 4.99 -0.18 -22.13
CA ARG A 404 4.50 -0.46 -23.49
C ARG A 404 3.63 -1.71 -23.43
N GLY A 405 2.41 -1.60 -23.91
CA GLY A 405 1.47 -2.73 -24.02
C GLY A 405 0.10 -2.26 -24.47
N SER A 406 -0.84 -3.19 -24.53
CA SER A 406 -2.21 -2.93 -24.99
C SER A 406 -3.26 -3.40 -23.97
N GLN A 407 -4.37 -2.66 -23.91
CA GLN A 407 -5.48 -2.93 -22.99
C GLN A 407 -6.27 -4.20 -23.35
N ASP A 408 -6.12 -4.68 -24.57
CA ASP A 408 -6.71 -5.88 -25.15
C ASP A 408 -5.70 -7.06 -25.21
N ASN A 409 -4.70 -7.06 -24.33
CA ASN A 409 -3.75 -8.16 -24.19
C ASN A 409 -3.61 -8.57 -22.72
N GLN A 410 -3.96 -9.81 -22.40
CA GLN A 410 -3.97 -10.28 -21.01
C GLN A 410 -2.57 -10.37 -20.38
N GLU A 411 -1.53 -10.69 -21.15
CA GLU A 411 -0.14 -10.72 -20.66
C GLU A 411 0.32 -9.29 -20.30
N ASP A 412 -0.02 -8.31 -21.13
CA ASP A 412 0.24 -6.90 -20.83
C ASP A 412 -0.51 -6.43 -19.57
N LEU A 413 -1.75 -6.88 -19.37
CA LEU A 413 -2.52 -6.59 -18.15
C LEU A 413 -1.87 -7.23 -16.90
N HIS A 414 -1.43 -8.49 -16.98
CA HIS A 414 -0.68 -9.13 -15.90
C HIS A 414 0.62 -8.36 -15.58
N ASN A 415 1.38 -7.99 -16.61
CA ASN A 415 2.62 -7.23 -16.45
C ASN A 415 2.38 -5.84 -15.85
N LEU A 416 1.28 -5.19 -16.22
CA LEU A 416 0.89 -3.90 -15.68
C LEU A 416 0.56 -4.01 -14.19
N PHE A 417 -0.32 -4.94 -13.81
CA PHE A 417 -0.85 -5.05 -12.44
C PHE A 417 0.08 -5.74 -11.45
N ARG A 418 1.08 -6.50 -11.91
CA ARG A 418 2.03 -7.18 -11.04
C ARG A 418 2.77 -6.22 -10.12
N GLY A 419 2.57 -6.41 -8.82
CA GLY A 419 3.18 -5.60 -7.76
C GLY A 419 2.54 -4.23 -7.55
N ALA A 420 1.47 -3.89 -8.30
CA ALA A 420 0.74 -2.65 -8.10
C ALA A 420 -0.13 -2.73 -6.85
N HIS A 421 -0.13 -1.67 -6.05
CA HIS A 421 -1.01 -1.53 -4.90
C HIS A 421 -2.46 -1.23 -5.33
N GLY A 422 -2.61 -0.31 -6.28
CA GLY A 422 -3.91 0.10 -6.81
C GLY A 422 -3.95 0.07 -8.34
N ALA A 423 -5.15 0.13 -8.90
CA ALA A 423 -5.35 0.23 -10.34
C ALA A 423 -6.43 1.28 -10.65
N TRP A 424 -6.17 2.17 -11.61
CA TRP A 424 -7.18 3.00 -12.24
C TRP A 424 -7.33 2.58 -13.69
N VAL A 425 -8.52 2.10 -14.06
CA VAL A 425 -8.74 1.45 -15.35
C VAL A 425 -9.79 2.20 -16.15
N ASN A 426 -9.37 2.76 -17.27
CA ASN A 426 -10.25 3.32 -18.29
C ASN A 426 -9.97 2.68 -19.65
N LEU A 427 -10.94 1.91 -20.14
CA LEU A 427 -10.90 1.35 -21.49
C LEU A 427 -11.52 2.31 -22.51
N ASP A 428 -11.11 2.18 -23.77
CA ASP A 428 -11.62 3.00 -24.87
C ASP A 428 -12.53 2.21 -25.80
N GLY A 429 -13.84 2.24 -25.52
CA GLY A 429 -14.89 1.64 -26.36
C GLY A 429 -14.94 2.16 -27.80
N PHE A 430 -14.45 3.37 -28.06
CA PHE A 430 -14.36 3.87 -29.44
C PHE A 430 -13.20 3.25 -30.22
N THR A 431 -12.25 2.58 -29.56
CA THR A 431 -11.22 1.78 -30.21
C THR A 431 -11.62 0.30 -30.26
N LEU A 432 -12.13 -0.25 -29.15
CA LEU A 432 -12.42 -1.67 -29.00
C LEU A 432 -13.77 -2.10 -29.58
N GLY A 433 -14.80 -1.26 -29.46
CA GLY A 433 -16.20 -1.66 -29.61
C GLY A 433 -16.79 -2.24 -28.33
N GLU A 434 -18.12 -2.27 -28.26
CA GLU A 434 -18.87 -2.63 -27.03
C GLU A 434 -18.51 -4.03 -26.52
N LYS A 435 -18.49 -5.03 -27.41
CA LYS A 435 -18.23 -6.44 -27.06
C LYS A 435 -16.84 -6.63 -26.45
N ASP A 436 -15.81 -6.08 -27.09
CA ASP A 436 -14.43 -6.26 -26.66
C ASP A 436 -14.13 -5.41 -25.40
N GLU A 437 -14.69 -4.21 -25.29
CA GLU A 437 -14.60 -3.42 -24.04
C GLU A 437 -15.25 -4.14 -22.86
N LEU A 438 -16.37 -4.83 -23.07
CA LEU A 438 -17.02 -5.66 -22.05
C LEU A 438 -16.10 -6.82 -21.62
N PHE A 439 -15.56 -7.58 -22.59
CA PHE A 439 -14.68 -8.71 -22.30
C PHE A 439 -13.41 -8.26 -21.56
N TYR A 440 -12.69 -7.27 -22.10
CA TYR A 440 -11.45 -6.80 -21.48
C TYR A 440 -11.69 -6.03 -20.17
N GLY A 441 -12.86 -5.42 -19.99
CA GLY A 441 -13.26 -4.83 -18.72
C GLY A 441 -13.37 -5.87 -17.60
N PHE A 442 -14.02 -7.01 -17.87
CA PHE A 442 -14.07 -8.13 -16.93
C PHE A 442 -12.68 -8.74 -16.71
N ARG A 443 -11.93 -9.00 -17.79
CA ARG A 443 -10.59 -9.60 -17.68
C ARG A 443 -9.61 -8.71 -16.91
N ALA A 444 -9.61 -7.40 -17.12
CA ALA A 444 -8.75 -6.48 -16.38
C ALA A 444 -9.02 -6.54 -14.87
N TYR A 445 -10.29 -6.62 -14.46
CA TYR A 445 -10.65 -6.76 -13.05
C TYR A 445 -10.20 -8.10 -12.47
N GLU A 446 -10.47 -9.21 -13.16
CA GLU A 446 -10.09 -10.56 -12.72
C GLU A 446 -8.57 -10.71 -12.60
N ILE A 447 -7.82 -10.19 -13.58
CA ILE A 447 -6.36 -10.19 -13.60
C ILE A 447 -5.82 -9.33 -12.44
N ALA A 448 -6.33 -8.11 -12.25
CA ALA A 448 -5.92 -7.26 -11.13
C ALA A 448 -6.12 -7.97 -9.77
N ARG A 449 -7.25 -8.67 -9.60
CA ARG A 449 -7.51 -9.47 -8.39
C ARG A 449 -6.51 -10.62 -8.24
N SER A 450 -6.19 -11.32 -9.33
CA SER A 450 -5.17 -12.39 -9.34
C SER A 450 -3.77 -11.90 -8.99
N GLU A 451 -3.42 -10.68 -9.42
CA GLU A 451 -2.15 -10.02 -9.16
C GLU A 451 -2.13 -9.30 -7.80
N ARG A 452 -3.19 -9.50 -7.00
CA ARG A 452 -3.34 -9.02 -5.62
C ARG A 452 -3.35 -7.49 -5.48
N VAL A 453 -3.90 -6.80 -6.48
CA VAL A 453 -4.22 -5.37 -6.35
C VAL A 453 -5.16 -5.16 -5.15
N GLN A 454 -4.91 -4.12 -4.35
CA GLN A 454 -5.64 -3.84 -3.11
C GLN A 454 -6.85 -2.94 -3.35
N HIS A 455 -6.75 -1.99 -4.28
CA HIS A 455 -7.84 -1.06 -4.62
C HIS A 455 -7.95 -0.85 -6.14
N TYR A 456 -9.11 -1.18 -6.71
CA TYR A 456 -9.42 -1.05 -8.12
C TYR A 456 -10.45 0.05 -8.37
N VAL A 457 -10.10 1.02 -9.20
CA VAL A 457 -10.97 2.13 -9.61
C VAL A 457 -11.33 1.95 -11.08
N TRP A 458 -12.62 1.77 -11.36
CA TRP A 458 -13.15 1.68 -12.72
C TRP A 458 -13.63 3.06 -13.18
N ALA A 459 -13.05 3.56 -14.26
CA ALA A 459 -13.51 4.78 -14.92
C ALA A 459 -14.81 4.49 -15.67
N ASN A 460 -15.91 4.88 -15.05
CA ASN A 460 -17.26 4.49 -15.42
C ASN A 460 -18.01 5.63 -16.13
N ILE A 461 -19.11 5.25 -16.77
CA ILE A 461 -20.14 6.15 -17.27
C ILE A 461 -21.50 5.54 -16.94
N GLU A 462 -22.57 6.32 -17.08
CA GLU A 462 -23.91 5.83 -16.75
C GLU A 462 -24.32 4.63 -17.60
N TYR A 463 -25.05 3.69 -16.98
CA TYR A 463 -25.64 2.56 -17.67
C TYR A 463 -26.97 3.01 -18.30
N ALA A 464 -26.90 3.55 -19.52
CA ALA A 464 -28.04 4.23 -20.16
C ALA A 464 -29.26 3.33 -20.34
N LEU A 465 -29.10 2.09 -20.81
CA LEU A 465 -30.21 1.14 -20.91
C LEU A 465 -30.85 0.87 -19.56
N GLU A 466 -30.07 0.61 -18.50
CA GLU A 466 -30.63 0.38 -17.17
C GLU A 466 -31.41 1.60 -16.67
N ASN A 467 -30.87 2.81 -16.87
CA ASN A 467 -31.52 4.06 -16.48
C ASN A 467 -32.83 4.32 -17.27
N ALA A 468 -32.90 3.84 -18.52
CA ALA A 468 -34.07 3.97 -19.38
C ALA A 468 -35.05 2.77 -19.27
N GLY A 469 -34.85 1.84 -18.33
CA GLY A 469 -35.73 0.68 -18.18
C GLY A 469 -35.58 -0.37 -19.29
N PHE A 470 -34.36 -0.50 -19.83
CA PHE A 470 -33.97 -1.41 -20.92
C PHE A 470 -34.71 -1.16 -22.25
N ASP A 471 -35.09 0.09 -22.50
CA ASP A 471 -35.65 0.51 -23.78
C ASP A 471 -34.52 0.71 -24.82
N GLU A 472 -34.51 -0.15 -25.84
CA GLU A 472 -33.51 -0.21 -26.90
C GLU A 472 -33.35 1.10 -27.69
N ARG A 473 -34.32 2.02 -27.63
CA ARG A 473 -34.17 3.36 -28.23
C ARG A 473 -33.02 4.17 -27.61
N TYR A 474 -32.58 3.80 -26.41
CA TYR A 474 -31.49 4.46 -25.69
C TYR A 474 -30.20 3.63 -25.65
N HIS A 475 -30.09 2.57 -26.45
CA HIS A 475 -28.88 1.75 -26.53
C HIS A 475 -27.69 2.56 -27.04
N CYS A 476 -26.77 2.91 -26.13
CA CYS A 476 -25.56 3.65 -26.41
C CYS A 476 -24.35 2.73 -26.21
N GLY A 477 -23.90 2.01 -27.24
CA GLY A 477 -22.92 0.93 -27.07
C GLY A 477 -21.65 1.31 -26.30
N HIS A 478 -21.13 2.53 -26.48
CA HIS A 478 -19.97 3.04 -25.73
C HIS A 478 -20.23 3.35 -24.24
N MET A 479 -21.49 3.45 -23.82
CA MET A 479 -21.91 3.60 -22.42
C MET A 479 -22.29 2.27 -21.78
N GLU A 480 -22.93 1.37 -22.55
CA GLU A 480 -23.43 0.10 -22.00
C GLU A 480 -22.32 -0.82 -21.49
N SER A 481 -21.23 -0.95 -22.25
CA SER A 481 -20.07 -1.76 -21.87
C SER A 481 -19.55 -1.35 -20.48
N LYS A 482 -19.27 -0.06 -20.29
CA LYS A 482 -18.77 0.50 -19.02
C LYS A 482 -19.77 0.32 -17.88
N GLY A 483 -21.05 0.61 -18.12
CA GLY A 483 -22.10 0.44 -17.12
C GLY A 483 -22.26 -1.02 -16.67
N ARG A 484 -22.23 -1.97 -17.61
CA ARG A 484 -22.27 -3.42 -17.32
C ARG A 484 -21.05 -3.89 -16.54
N VAL A 485 -19.84 -3.44 -16.92
CA VAL A 485 -18.61 -3.73 -16.18
C VAL A 485 -18.67 -3.16 -14.76
N GLY A 486 -19.16 -1.94 -14.59
CA GLY A 486 -19.34 -1.34 -13.27
C GLY A 486 -20.25 -2.17 -12.36
N LYS A 487 -21.39 -2.64 -12.88
CA LYS A 487 -22.31 -3.52 -12.13
C LYS A 487 -21.67 -4.85 -11.74
N PHE A 488 -20.93 -5.47 -12.65
CA PHE A 488 -20.17 -6.68 -12.38
C PHE A 488 -19.12 -6.46 -11.28
N ILE A 489 -18.34 -5.38 -11.36
CA ILE A 489 -17.31 -5.07 -10.36
C ILE A 489 -17.92 -4.92 -8.96
N LEU A 490 -19.01 -4.17 -8.83
CA LEU A 490 -19.66 -3.96 -7.54
C LEU A 490 -20.35 -5.23 -7.00
N SER A 491 -20.86 -6.11 -7.86
CA SER A 491 -21.52 -7.36 -7.43
C SER A 491 -20.57 -8.38 -6.83
N LEU A 492 -19.25 -8.26 -7.08
CA LEU A 492 -18.22 -9.15 -6.55
C LEU A 492 -17.76 -8.82 -5.12
N GLY A 493 -18.39 -7.83 -4.48
CA GLY A 493 -18.13 -7.43 -3.10
C GLY A 493 -16.84 -6.64 -2.90
N GLN A 494 -16.45 -6.46 -1.65
CA GLN A 494 -15.28 -5.64 -1.24
C GLN A 494 -14.23 -6.47 -0.49
N ASP A 495 -14.31 -7.79 -0.56
CA ASP A 495 -13.41 -8.72 0.12
C ASP A 495 -12.21 -9.04 -0.77
N GLY A 496 -11.01 -8.92 -0.20
CA GLY A 496 -9.74 -9.11 -0.90
C GLY A 496 -9.27 -7.89 -1.69
N MET A 497 -10.09 -7.34 -2.59
CA MET A 497 -9.79 -6.13 -3.36
C MET A 497 -10.94 -5.14 -3.21
N LYS A 498 -10.64 -3.93 -2.72
CA LYS A 498 -11.62 -2.82 -2.68
C LYS A 498 -11.88 -2.33 -4.10
N SER A 499 -13.11 -1.96 -4.39
CA SER A 499 -13.52 -1.53 -5.72
C SER A 499 -14.37 -0.27 -5.65
N THR A 500 -14.08 0.70 -6.50
CA THR A 500 -14.82 1.96 -6.59
C THR A 500 -15.13 2.26 -8.06
N LEU A 501 -16.34 2.71 -8.37
CA LEU A 501 -16.66 3.26 -9.68
C LEU A 501 -16.49 4.78 -9.62
N PHE A 502 -15.83 5.34 -10.64
CA PHE A 502 -15.72 6.78 -10.85
C PHE A 502 -16.55 7.14 -12.08
N SER A 503 -17.80 7.54 -11.87
CA SER A 503 -18.76 7.77 -12.95
C SER A 503 -18.76 9.23 -13.40
N THR A 504 -18.58 9.44 -14.70
CA THR A 504 -18.60 10.78 -15.32
C THR A 504 -19.84 10.97 -16.20
N GLY A 505 -20.36 12.21 -16.26
CA GLY A 505 -21.24 12.65 -17.34
C GLY A 505 -20.44 13.15 -18.56
N PRO A 506 -21.11 13.77 -19.55
CA PRO A 506 -20.42 14.45 -20.64
C PRO A 506 -19.46 15.53 -20.12
N TYR A 507 -18.32 15.72 -20.77
CA TYR A 507 -17.33 16.68 -20.27
C TYR A 507 -17.70 18.10 -20.69
N MET A 508 -17.50 19.09 -19.81
CA MET A 508 -17.57 20.50 -20.21
C MET A 508 -16.58 20.80 -21.34
N ASP A 509 -15.41 20.16 -21.30
CA ASP A 509 -14.38 20.24 -22.33
C ASP A 509 -14.87 19.83 -23.74
N MET A 510 -16.02 19.14 -23.86
CA MET A 510 -16.64 18.86 -25.17
C MET A 510 -17.14 20.12 -25.90
N LEU A 511 -17.21 21.26 -25.22
CA LEU A 511 -17.45 22.56 -25.83
C LEU A 511 -16.28 23.05 -26.68
N MET A 512 -15.08 22.48 -26.48
CA MET A 512 -13.88 22.76 -27.28
C MET A 512 -13.63 21.71 -28.37
N ASP A 513 -14.18 20.50 -28.22
CA ASP A 513 -13.94 19.37 -29.11
C ASP A 513 -15.08 18.32 -29.04
N GLY A 514 -15.39 17.63 -30.12
CA GLY A 514 -16.47 16.63 -30.14
C GLY A 514 -17.88 17.22 -30.36
N MET A 515 -18.87 16.74 -29.60
CA MET A 515 -20.30 16.89 -29.95
C MET A 515 -20.94 18.23 -29.55
N PHE A 516 -20.29 19.04 -28.70
CA PHE A 516 -20.86 20.29 -28.18
C PHE A 516 -20.18 21.55 -28.72
N VAL A 517 -19.42 21.44 -29.81
CA VAL A 517 -18.72 22.60 -30.39
C VAL A 517 -19.73 23.53 -31.09
N PRO A 518 -19.71 24.84 -30.82
CA PRO A 518 -20.57 25.80 -31.54
C PRO A 518 -20.08 26.07 -32.96
N LEU A 519 -20.98 26.60 -33.78
CA LEU A 519 -20.68 27.13 -35.12
C LEU A 519 -20.61 28.66 -35.05
N GLU A 520 -19.47 29.23 -35.45
CA GLU A 520 -19.36 30.67 -35.67
C GLU A 520 -20.04 31.04 -37.00
N GLN A 521 -20.92 32.03 -36.95
CA GLN A 521 -21.65 32.56 -38.08
C GLN A 521 -20.84 33.68 -38.77
N PRO A 522 -21.13 34.00 -40.04
CA PRO A 522 -20.43 35.08 -40.76
C PRO A 522 -20.52 36.47 -40.11
N ASP A 523 -21.52 36.71 -39.27
CA ASP A 523 -21.72 37.97 -38.53
C ASP A 523 -20.98 37.99 -37.17
N GLY A 524 -20.19 36.97 -36.86
CA GLY A 524 -19.44 36.82 -35.61
C GLY A 524 -20.25 36.30 -34.42
N THR A 525 -21.51 35.91 -34.63
CA THR A 525 -22.34 35.25 -33.61
C THR A 525 -22.06 33.75 -33.56
N PHE A 526 -22.39 33.10 -32.44
CA PHE A 526 -22.17 31.66 -32.25
C PHE A 526 -23.51 30.92 -32.14
N ALA A 527 -23.59 29.73 -32.73
CA ALA A 527 -24.79 28.91 -32.70
C ALA A 527 -24.49 27.49 -32.25
N TRP A 528 -25.18 27.02 -31.21
CA TRP A 528 -25.28 25.60 -30.89
C TRP A 528 -26.46 25.01 -31.64
N LEU A 529 -26.19 24.24 -32.69
CA LEU A 529 -27.19 23.56 -33.50
C LEU A 529 -27.10 22.06 -33.24
N ASN A 530 -27.95 21.53 -32.35
CA ASN A 530 -27.92 20.12 -31.98
C ASN A 530 -29.33 19.56 -31.69
N PRO A 531 -29.47 18.23 -31.52
CA PRO A 531 -30.77 17.59 -31.31
C PRO A 531 -31.36 17.71 -29.91
N ALA A 532 -30.61 18.19 -28.91
CA ALA A 532 -31.15 18.31 -27.57
C ALA A 532 -32.23 19.41 -27.49
N PRO A 533 -33.29 19.21 -26.68
CA PRO A 533 -34.20 20.29 -26.32
C PRO A 533 -33.46 21.42 -25.59
N SER A 534 -33.88 22.66 -25.83
CA SER A 534 -33.19 23.86 -25.33
C SER A 534 -33.12 23.99 -23.81
N ASP A 535 -34.10 23.47 -23.11
CA ASP A 535 -34.30 23.58 -21.66
C ASP A 535 -33.86 22.34 -20.88
N VAL A 536 -33.54 21.23 -21.56
CA VAL A 536 -33.07 20.02 -20.90
C VAL A 536 -31.63 20.19 -20.44
N LYS A 537 -31.40 19.92 -19.14
CA LYS A 537 -30.11 20.10 -18.48
C LYS A 537 -29.25 18.83 -18.55
N LEU A 538 -27.99 19.01 -18.92
CA LEU A 538 -26.98 17.97 -18.95
C LEU A 538 -26.00 18.12 -17.77
N PRO A 539 -25.59 17.02 -17.14
CA PRO A 539 -24.70 16.99 -15.98
C PRO A 539 -23.24 17.02 -16.44
N LEU A 540 -22.72 18.20 -16.70
CA LEU A 540 -21.39 18.35 -17.27
C LEU A 540 -20.31 18.34 -16.17
N ILE A 541 -19.19 17.65 -16.44
CA ILE A 541 -18.01 17.62 -15.56
C ILE A 541 -16.80 18.27 -16.24
N ALA A 542 -16.10 19.15 -15.53
CA ALA A 542 -14.82 19.69 -15.95
C ALA A 542 -13.70 18.66 -15.74
N LEU A 543 -12.91 18.37 -16.78
CA LEU A 543 -11.81 17.39 -16.66
C LEU A 543 -10.72 17.82 -15.66
N LEU A 544 -10.60 19.12 -15.39
CA LEU A 544 -9.64 19.66 -14.42
C LEU A 544 -9.84 19.11 -13.00
N ASP A 545 -11.06 18.78 -12.61
CA ASP A 545 -11.37 18.33 -11.24
C ASP A 545 -11.25 16.80 -11.07
N VAL A 546 -11.20 16.05 -12.18
CA VAL A 546 -11.19 14.57 -12.19
C VAL A 546 -10.05 13.99 -11.36
N GLY A 547 -8.85 14.60 -11.44
CA GLY A 547 -7.67 14.12 -10.75
C GLY A 547 -7.81 14.11 -9.22
N ILE A 548 -8.45 15.14 -8.66
CA ILE A 548 -8.57 15.30 -7.20
C ILE A 548 -9.54 14.26 -6.61
N TYR A 549 -10.64 13.98 -7.29
CA TYR A 549 -11.55 12.93 -6.85
C TYR A 549 -10.89 11.56 -6.85
N ASN A 550 -10.09 11.25 -7.88
CA ASN A 550 -9.39 9.97 -7.95
C ASN A 550 -8.27 9.88 -6.92
N LEU A 551 -7.54 10.97 -6.66
CA LEU A 551 -6.59 11.03 -5.55
C LEU A 551 -7.29 10.76 -4.20
N TRP A 552 -8.44 11.40 -3.96
CA TRP A 552 -9.22 11.16 -2.74
C TRP A 552 -9.69 9.70 -2.60
N ILE A 553 -10.12 9.08 -3.71
CA ILE A 553 -10.53 7.67 -3.74
C ILE A 553 -9.36 6.79 -3.24
N PHE A 554 -8.17 6.95 -3.80
CA PHE A 554 -7.00 6.16 -3.39
C PHE A 554 -6.50 6.50 -1.98
N ASP A 555 -6.66 7.75 -1.52
CA ASP A 555 -6.33 8.16 -0.15
C ASP A 555 -7.34 7.63 0.89
N ASN A 556 -8.54 7.22 0.47
CA ASN A 556 -9.63 6.82 1.35
C ASN A 556 -10.29 5.49 0.94
N PRO A 557 -9.53 4.39 0.77
CA PRO A 557 -10.03 3.14 0.19
C PRO A 557 -11.20 2.55 0.99
N THR A 558 -11.19 2.69 2.33
CA THR A 558 -12.29 2.21 3.18
C THR A 558 -13.56 3.03 2.99
N LYS A 559 -13.45 4.34 2.73
CA LYS A 559 -14.64 5.21 2.53
C LYS A 559 -15.18 5.11 1.10
N SER A 560 -14.33 4.83 0.12
CA SER A 560 -14.72 4.73 -1.29
C SER A 560 -15.09 3.31 -1.72
N ALA A 561 -14.79 2.29 -0.92
CA ALA A 561 -15.13 0.90 -1.20
C ALA A 561 -16.64 0.72 -1.47
N GLY A 562 -16.99 0.12 -2.60
CA GLY A 562 -18.37 -0.11 -3.02
C GLY A 562 -19.11 1.12 -3.51
N MET A 563 -18.46 2.29 -3.54
CA MET A 563 -19.06 3.55 -3.99
C MET A 563 -19.08 3.62 -5.51
N ASP A 564 -20.16 4.19 -6.04
CA ASP A 564 -20.21 4.78 -7.38
C ASP A 564 -20.20 6.31 -7.23
N LEU A 565 -19.01 6.91 -7.38
CA LEU A 565 -18.84 8.36 -7.24
C LEU A 565 -19.18 9.04 -8.57
N SER A 566 -20.45 9.44 -8.71
CA SER A 566 -20.96 10.19 -9.86
C SER A 566 -20.61 11.67 -9.76
N VAL A 567 -19.65 12.12 -10.57
CA VAL A 567 -19.14 13.49 -10.53
C VAL A 567 -19.88 14.44 -11.49
N VAL A 568 -20.05 15.68 -11.06
CA VAL A 568 -20.61 16.77 -11.86
C VAL A 568 -19.99 18.11 -11.45
N THR A 569 -19.79 19.01 -12.42
CA THR A 569 -19.47 20.41 -12.16
C THR A 569 -20.77 21.20 -12.05
N ASP A 570 -21.62 21.12 -13.08
CA ASP A 570 -22.88 21.87 -13.18
C ASP A 570 -23.92 21.10 -14.02
N ASN A 571 -25.21 21.42 -13.84
CA ASN A 571 -26.30 20.89 -14.68
C ASN A 571 -26.84 22.02 -15.56
N VAL A 572 -26.50 21.99 -16.85
CA VAL A 572 -26.75 23.10 -17.78
C VAL A 572 -27.45 22.67 -19.05
N SER A 573 -28.40 23.48 -19.51
CA SER A 573 -29.02 23.33 -20.83
C SER A 573 -28.22 24.03 -21.92
N PHE A 574 -28.50 23.74 -23.20
CA PHE A 574 -27.81 24.47 -24.28
C PHE A 574 -28.20 25.95 -24.38
N THR A 575 -29.40 26.33 -23.94
CA THR A 575 -29.76 27.74 -23.76
C THR A 575 -28.86 28.39 -22.72
N GLU A 576 -28.71 27.76 -21.55
CA GLU A 576 -27.84 28.28 -20.48
C GLU A 576 -26.37 28.32 -20.92
N ILE A 577 -25.91 27.37 -21.74
CA ILE A 577 -24.57 27.40 -22.36
C ILE A 577 -24.40 28.62 -23.25
N ALA A 578 -25.37 28.92 -24.12
CA ALA A 578 -25.30 30.07 -25.01
C ALA A 578 -25.36 31.40 -24.26
N GLU A 579 -26.22 31.50 -23.24
CA GLU A 579 -26.35 32.68 -22.37
C GLU A 579 -25.05 32.93 -21.58
N THR A 580 -24.53 31.90 -20.92
CA THR A 580 -23.28 31.98 -20.15
C THR A 580 -22.10 32.33 -21.06
N PHE A 581 -22.06 31.77 -22.27
CA PHE A 581 -21.05 32.12 -23.26
C PHE A 581 -21.11 33.60 -23.65
N THR A 582 -22.31 34.14 -23.90
CA THR A 582 -22.49 35.56 -24.20
C THR A 582 -22.07 36.44 -23.04
N GLU A 583 -22.40 36.04 -21.80
CA GLU A 583 -21.97 36.76 -20.60
C GLU A 583 -20.44 36.79 -20.45
N VAL A 584 -19.77 35.64 -20.58
CA VAL A 584 -18.31 35.52 -20.35
C VAL A 584 -17.50 36.14 -21.48
N THR A 585 -17.94 35.99 -22.74
CA THR A 585 -17.14 36.38 -23.90
C THR A 585 -17.55 37.71 -24.53
N GLY A 586 -18.75 38.21 -24.21
CA GLY A 586 -19.37 39.35 -24.89
C GLY A 586 -19.86 39.04 -26.31
N LYS A 587 -19.69 37.82 -26.81
CA LYS A 587 -20.14 37.41 -28.15
C LYS A 587 -21.56 36.86 -28.10
N LYS A 588 -22.44 37.37 -28.95
CA LYS A 588 -23.82 36.88 -29.02
C LYS A 588 -23.84 35.41 -29.44
N ALA A 589 -24.62 34.61 -28.73
CA ALA A 589 -24.86 33.23 -29.08
C ALA A 589 -26.31 32.81 -28.86
N ALA A 590 -26.71 31.75 -29.55
CA ALA A 590 -28.01 31.12 -29.38
C ALA A 590 -27.91 29.61 -29.51
N HIS A 591 -28.86 28.90 -28.90
CA HIS A 591 -29.13 27.51 -29.18
C HIS A 591 -30.36 27.38 -30.08
N ALA A 592 -30.33 26.41 -30.99
CA ALA A 592 -31.52 25.97 -31.71
C ALA A 592 -31.52 24.46 -31.84
N THR A 593 -32.62 23.84 -31.41
CA THR A 593 -32.85 22.41 -31.62
C THR A 593 -33.04 22.12 -33.11
N VAL A 594 -32.29 21.13 -33.62
CA VAL A 594 -32.41 20.64 -35.00
C VAL A 594 -32.72 19.15 -35.03
N PRO A 595 -33.45 18.62 -36.04
CA PRO A 595 -33.65 17.18 -36.18
C PRO A 595 -32.30 16.43 -36.20
N PHE A 596 -32.24 15.24 -35.59
CA PHE A 596 -31.02 14.43 -35.53
C PHE A 596 -30.39 14.22 -36.91
N GLU A 597 -31.19 13.94 -37.93
CA GLU A 597 -30.70 13.75 -39.30
C GLU A 597 -29.95 14.98 -39.85
N LYS A 598 -30.42 16.19 -39.53
CA LYS A 598 -29.74 17.42 -39.95
C LYS A 598 -28.40 17.60 -39.23
N TYR A 599 -28.34 17.25 -37.94
CA TYR A 599 -27.11 17.26 -37.16
C TYR A 599 -26.11 16.21 -37.65
N ALA A 600 -26.58 14.96 -37.84
CA ALA A 600 -25.77 13.82 -38.24
C ALA A 600 -25.08 14.05 -39.59
N ASN A 601 -25.75 14.67 -40.57
CA ASN A 601 -25.16 14.99 -41.86
C ASN A 601 -23.92 15.91 -41.80
N VAL A 602 -23.73 16.63 -40.70
CA VAL A 602 -22.58 17.52 -40.49
C VAL A 602 -21.59 16.92 -39.46
N ALA A 603 -22.11 16.23 -38.45
CA ALA A 603 -21.31 15.71 -37.34
C ALA A 603 -20.70 14.33 -37.61
N GLU A 604 -21.31 13.52 -38.49
CA GLU A 604 -20.81 12.21 -38.86
C GLU A 604 -19.45 12.33 -39.59
N PRO A 605 -18.40 11.60 -39.16
CA PRO A 605 -17.05 11.75 -39.74
C PRO A 605 -16.97 11.46 -41.24
N TYR A 606 -17.75 10.49 -41.71
CA TYR A 606 -17.93 10.13 -43.12
C TYR A 606 -19.23 9.33 -43.26
N PRO A 607 -19.84 9.26 -44.47
CA PRO A 607 -21.12 8.57 -44.64
C PRO A 607 -21.09 7.12 -44.15
N ASN A 608 -22.06 6.75 -43.31
CA ASN A 608 -22.20 5.43 -42.67
C ASN A 608 -20.99 5.06 -41.80
N ALA A 609 -20.43 6.04 -41.09
CA ALA A 609 -19.33 5.79 -40.18
C ALA A 609 -19.77 4.85 -39.05
N PHE A 610 -18.88 3.95 -38.64
CA PHE A 610 -19.04 3.19 -37.39
C PHE A 610 -18.61 4.04 -36.20
N VAL A 611 -19.11 3.72 -35.00
CA VAL A 611 -18.75 4.46 -33.78
C VAL A 611 -17.23 4.47 -33.52
N ASN A 612 -16.51 3.42 -33.93
CA ASN A 612 -15.05 3.31 -33.92
C ASN A 612 -14.38 3.80 -35.22
N TRP A 613 -14.85 4.94 -35.74
CA TRP A 613 -14.48 5.48 -37.05
C TRP A 613 -12.98 5.73 -37.25
N VAL A 614 -12.20 5.89 -36.18
CA VAL A 614 -10.73 6.12 -36.19
C VAL A 614 -9.95 4.92 -36.77
N LEU A 615 -10.56 3.73 -36.80
CA LEU A 615 -10.01 2.57 -37.48
C LEU A 615 -10.11 2.68 -39.01
N GLY A 616 -10.93 3.60 -39.52
CA GLY A 616 -11.18 3.81 -40.94
C GLY A 616 -12.37 3.00 -41.47
N PRO A 617 -12.87 3.33 -42.68
CA PRO A 617 -14.06 2.70 -43.24
C PRO A 617 -13.87 1.20 -43.50
N ASN A 618 -12.66 0.78 -43.85
CA ASN A 618 -12.33 -0.60 -44.26
C ASN A 618 -11.85 -1.50 -43.11
N ALA A 619 -11.88 -1.03 -41.86
CA ALA A 619 -11.50 -1.86 -40.73
C ALA A 619 -12.47 -3.05 -40.57
N ALA A 620 -11.91 -4.23 -40.28
CA ALA A 620 -12.70 -5.40 -39.95
C ALA A 620 -13.51 -5.13 -38.67
N ARG A 621 -14.80 -5.45 -38.72
CA ARG A 621 -15.75 -5.31 -37.62
C ARG A 621 -16.67 -6.51 -37.63
N ASP A 622 -17.17 -6.87 -36.45
CA ASP A 622 -18.31 -7.76 -36.35
C ASP A 622 -19.60 -6.96 -36.14
N ASP A 623 -20.73 -7.67 -36.20
CA ASP A 623 -22.08 -7.09 -36.16
C ASP A 623 -22.43 -6.43 -34.81
N SER A 624 -21.58 -6.53 -33.78
CA SER A 624 -21.79 -5.83 -32.51
C SER A 624 -21.37 -4.36 -32.54
N VAL A 625 -20.66 -3.91 -33.58
CA VAL A 625 -20.20 -2.52 -33.68
C VAL A 625 -21.31 -1.66 -34.28
N MET A 626 -21.85 -0.74 -33.48
CA MET A 626 -22.89 0.20 -33.92
C MET A 626 -22.37 1.21 -34.95
N THR A 627 -23.27 1.67 -35.81
CA THR A 627 -23.00 2.88 -36.60
C THR A 627 -22.88 4.09 -35.67
N TRP A 628 -22.15 5.11 -36.12
CA TRP A 628 -22.06 6.40 -35.44
C TRP A 628 -23.45 6.99 -35.25
N ARG A 629 -24.33 6.84 -36.25
CA ARG A 629 -25.70 7.35 -36.23
C ARG A 629 -26.56 6.65 -35.19
N ASP A 630 -26.52 5.32 -35.11
CA ASP A 630 -27.30 4.58 -34.12
C ASP A 630 -26.85 4.92 -32.70
N ASN A 631 -25.53 4.88 -32.47
CA ASN A 631 -24.96 5.17 -31.15
C ASN A 631 -25.22 6.62 -30.71
N PHE A 632 -24.90 7.62 -31.53
CA PHE A 632 -25.08 9.02 -31.14
C PHE A 632 -26.53 9.50 -31.25
N GLY A 633 -27.36 8.83 -32.06
CA GLY A 633 -28.81 9.04 -32.08
C GLY A 633 -29.43 8.66 -30.76
N ALA A 634 -29.14 7.45 -30.27
CA ALA A 634 -29.54 7.00 -28.94
C ALA A 634 -28.97 7.89 -27.82
N TRP A 635 -27.71 8.31 -27.94
CA TRP A 635 -27.06 9.19 -26.96
C TRP A 635 -27.74 10.56 -26.86
N TRP A 636 -28.09 11.18 -27.99
CA TRP A 636 -28.84 12.43 -27.99
C TRP A 636 -30.26 12.26 -27.45
N GLN A 637 -30.92 11.13 -27.73
CA GLN A 637 -32.23 10.82 -27.13
C GLN A 637 -32.12 10.62 -25.61
N TYR A 638 -31.05 9.98 -25.14
CA TYR A 638 -30.82 9.72 -23.72
C TYR A 638 -30.60 11.02 -22.93
N TRP A 639 -29.59 11.80 -23.33
CA TRP A 639 -29.27 13.07 -22.66
C TRP A 639 -30.33 14.14 -22.92
N GLY A 640 -30.83 14.24 -24.15
CA GLY A 640 -31.90 15.18 -24.51
C GLY A 640 -33.26 14.82 -23.90
N GLY A 641 -33.45 13.57 -23.46
CA GLY A 641 -34.61 13.16 -22.67
C GLY A 641 -34.45 13.41 -21.16
N GLY A 642 -33.27 13.85 -20.70
CA GLY A 642 -33.00 14.05 -19.28
C GLY A 642 -33.04 12.75 -18.44
N ILE A 643 -32.77 11.59 -19.04
CA ILE A 643 -32.94 10.24 -18.43
C ILE A 643 -31.77 9.89 -17.49
N THR A 644 -31.21 10.90 -16.84
CA THR A 644 -29.99 10.79 -16.05
C THR A 644 -30.29 10.95 -14.56
N LYS A 645 -29.47 10.32 -13.69
CA LYS A 645 -29.72 10.31 -12.24
C LYS A 645 -29.19 11.56 -11.54
N PRO A 646 -29.82 12.09 -10.48
CA PRO A 646 -29.25 13.18 -9.70
C PRO A 646 -27.87 12.81 -9.12
N ARG A 647 -26.96 13.80 -9.03
CA ARG A 647 -25.63 13.62 -8.43
C ARG A 647 -25.63 14.21 -7.03
N ASP A 648 -24.95 13.55 -6.10
CA ASP A 648 -24.74 14.07 -4.76
C ASP A 648 -23.64 15.15 -4.82
N VAL A 649 -24.04 16.41 -4.83
CA VAL A 649 -23.09 17.52 -4.87
C VAL A 649 -22.44 17.75 -3.50
N ALA A 650 -23.10 17.35 -2.41
CA ALA A 650 -22.58 17.55 -1.06
C ALA A 650 -21.33 16.69 -0.81
N ILE A 651 -21.31 15.45 -1.30
CA ILE A 651 -20.09 14.62 -1.24
C ILE A 651 -18.97 15.21 -2.09
N LEU A 652 -19.27 15.76 -3.28
CA LEU A 652 -18.27 16.39 -4.14
C LEU A 652 -17.66 17.63 -3.48
N ASP A 653 -18.49 18.45 -2.86
CA ASP A 653 -18.08 19.64 -2.11
C ASP A 653 -17.23 19.28 -0.88
N ARG A 654 -17.53 18.15 -0.23
CA ARG A 654 -16.74 17.65 0.88
C ARG A 654 -15.37 17.13 0.43
N ILE A 655 -15.31 16.45 -0.72
CA ILE A 655 -14.07 15.89 -1.27
C ILE A 655 -13.18 16.99 -1.84
N HIS A 656 -13.77 17.88 -2.64
CA HIS A 656 -13.09 18.98 -3.32
C HIS A 656 -13.84 20.30 -3.08
N PRO A 657 -13.63 20.97 -1.93
CA PRO A 657 -14.34 22.20 -1.58
C PRO A 657 -14.14 23.33 -2.60
N THR A 658 -12.96 23.38 -3.21
CA THR A 658 -12.55 24.36 -4.22
C THR A 658 -12.81 23.92 -5.66
N ARG A 659 -13.62 22.86 -5.87
CA ARG A 659 -14.00 22.41 -7.21
C ARG A 659 -14.63 23.52 -8.02
N ILE A 660 -14.57 23.40 -9.35
CA ILE A 660 -15.32 24.27 -10.24
C ILE A 660 -16.81 24.03 -9.96
N LYS A 661 -17.56 25.10 -9.71
CA LYS A 661 -18.97 25.01 -9.26
C LYS A 661 -19.97 25.29 -10.38
N SER A 662 -19.57 26.01 -11.43
CA SER A 662 -20.47 26.43 -12.50
C SER A 662 -19.81 26.37 -13.87
N LEU A 663 -20.65 26.37 -14.92
CA LEU A 663 -20.19 26.53 -16.30
C LEU A 663 -19.44 27.85 -16.50
N LYS A 664 -19.90 28.93 -15.88
CA LYS A 664 -19.26 30.25 -15.95
C LYS A 664 -17.83 30.20 -15.41
N ASP A 665 -17.65 29.66 -14.20
CA ASP A 665 -16.33 29.51 -13.57
C ASP A 665 -15.40 28.69 -14.47
N TRP A 666 -15.93 27.62 -15.07
CA TRP A 666 -15.15 26.81 -16.01
C TRP A 666 -14.71 27.63 -17.22
N MET A 667 -15.65 28.30 -17.91
CA MET A 667 -15.37 29.10 -19.12
C MET A 667 -14.31 30.17 -18.85
N GLU A 668 -14.43 30.89 -17.74
CA GLU A 668 -13.44 31.90 -17.32
C GLU A 668 -12.07 31.25 -17.04
N LYS A 669 -12.06 30.16 -16.27
CA LYS A 669 -10.82 29.46 -15.86
C LYS A 669 -10.03 28.88 -17.02
N VAL A 670 -10.71 28.38 -18.05
CA VAL A 670 -10.07 27.81 -19.26
C VAL A 670 -9.91 28.84 -20.39
N GLY A 671 -10.40 30.07 -20.20
CA GLY A 671 -10.44 31.10 -21.24
C GLY A 671 -11.18 30.61 -22.48
N TYR A 672 -12.39 30.09 -22.30
CA TYR A 672 -13.20 29.57 -23.39
C TYR A 672 -13.64 30.69 -24.33
N SER A 673 -13.47 30.48 -25.64
CA SER A 673 -13.74 31.49 -26.67
C SER A 673 -14.67 31.01 -27.78
N GLY A 674 -15.25 29.81 -27.64
CA GLY A 674 -16.09 29.17 -28.67
C GLY A 674 -15.29 28.48 -29.78
N HIS A 675 -13.96 28.63 -29.78
CA HIS A 675 -13.09 28.04 -30.81
C HIS A 675 -12.62 26.65 -30.40
N ARG A 676 -12.41 25.79 -31.41
CA ARG A 676 -11.92 24.43 -31.21
C ARG A 676 -10.53 24.42 -30.57
N ARG A 677 -10.35 23.51 -29.60
CA ARG A 677 -9.05 23.14 -29.01
C ARG A 677 -9.05 21.62 -28.82
N SER A 678 -7.96 20.95 -29.16
CA SER A 678 -7.89 19.48 -29.02
C SER A 678 -8.02 19.05 -27.57
N VAL A 679 -8.97 18.15 -27.30
CA VAL A 679 -9.18 17.52 -25.99
C VAL A 679 -9.10 16.00 -26.14
N LEU A 680 -9.79 15.44 -27.13
CA LEU A 680 -9.89 14.00 -27.33
C LEU A 680 -8.71 13.45 -28.12
N LYS A 681 -8.06 12.42 -27.57
CA LYS A 681 -6.89 11.77 -28.19
C LYS A 681 -7.19 11.22 -29.59
N MET A 682 -8.40 10.71 -29.81
CA MET A 682 -8.84 10.18 -31.09
C MET A 682 -8.78 11.19 -32.25
N VAL A 683 -9.01 12.46 -31.96
CA VAL A 683 -8.96 13.55 -32.95
C VAL A 683 -7.52 13.83 -33.35
N ASP A 684 -6.59 13.81 -32.39
CA ASP A 684 -5.14 13.91 -32.64
C ASP A 684 -4.64 12.72 -33.47
N ASP A 685 -5.00 11.50 -33.08
CA ASP A 685 -4.59 10.25 -33.75
C ASP A 685 -5.09 10.18 -35.20
N TRP A 686 -6.32 10.66 -35.49
CA TRP A 686 -6.84 10.74 -36.86
C TRP A 686 -6.13 11.82 -37.68
N ALA A 687 -5.92 13.00 -37.10
CA ALA A 687 -5.22 14.10 -37.77
C ALA A 687 -3.78 13.71 -38.18
N GLU A 688 -3.07 12.94 -37.36
CA GLU A 688 -1.76 12.36 -37.70
C GLU A 688 -1.86 11.35 -38.87
N LYS A 689 -2.85 10.44 -38.86
CA LYS A 689 -3.05 9.47 -39.95
C LYS A 689 -3.38 10.14 -41.29
N THR A 690 -4.21 11.19 -41.30
CA THR A 690 -4.55 11.94 -42.53
C THR A 690 -3.42 12.83 -43.06
N ARG A 691 -2.36 13.11 -42.27
CA ARG A 691 -1.15 13.79 -42.75
C ARG A 691 -0.09 12.82 -43.29
N ALA A 692 -0.20 11.54 -42.94
CA ALA A 692 0.72 10.49 -43.35
C ALA A 692 0.27 9.76 -44.64
N ASN A 693 -0.97 9.98 -45.07
CA ASN A 693 -1.52 9.63 -46.39
C ASN A 693 -1.65 10.90 -47.23
#